data_AF-A0A7Y1ZY51-F1
#
_entry.id   AF-A0A7Y1ZY51-F1
#
_cell.length_a   1.000
_cell.length_b   1.000
_cell.length_c   1.000
_cell.angle_alpha   90.00
_cell.angle_beta   90.00
_cell.angle_gamma   90.00
#
_symmetry.space_group_name_H-M   'P 1'
#
loop_
_entity.id
_entity.type
_entity.pdbx_description
1 polymer ?
#
loop_
_entity_poly.entity_id
_entity_poly.type
_entity_poly.pdbx_seq_one_letter_code
_entity_poly.pdbx_strand_id
1 'polypeptide(L)'
;METLERTDTSGEPDDPIVEAGQPVTRDAQWYLKVVVAVAIAVGMLYWAAVEEKIRSTLITVVITVAASAGLWIAANFLFDQVRNRWATFNAIAFGLLGAVLGVLLHGNKLTLGSGSGFFTWVIGPLVGAVVLGGLGYVMTRTQDPNQRLTIATGTGLAAGIVIAVTIREQFQPGLDVVAIVVYTAILAAVGAGLSILLKHSPVGGAMIGAAIGWILGAWGGADLGDGSLVESLVATVVPAVLLGARFGMTTDPDYTERVNIDTRSRAVIFVGPAILFIFVMLVVPAIRTGYLSLLDRDSEEFVDGENYGSVFTDRNSLDVDNWTDMFTSVPFLIGVVLLGLAVVVGAAMKKRTGRAVEIGNPTVGPLVVGLLLVSFGAFTAMRGTLINNLWWVVVVTFFSTALGLAIAVLADGRRGERVAKSIIFMPMAISLVGASIIWRFVYLARDTSTEQTGVMNALWVGLGRLSTGSGLPTLIVTVLLAICVVLALIFLSNALVKREYGRAVVPAILTVSLGWFFVRFVGIIGDGVGGFKIDDDGTVSGQTIFFVQEVPYANFWLMVIMIWIQTGFSMVILSSAIKAVPTELIEAAKIDGATESQAFWRVILPQIATTIGVIVTTLIVGVMKVFDIVKVTTNGQFGTQVLANNMFDEAFNRVNIGKGAALAMLIFFSVLPVMIFNIRKMQQEG
;
A
#
# COMPACT_ATOMS: atom_id res chain seq x y z
N MET A 1 -69.25 -5.63 -2.42
CA MET A 1 -70.06 -6.42 -3.37
C MET A 1 -69.28 -7.69 -3.65
N GLU A 2 -69.66 -8.91 -3.31
CA GLU A 2 -70.83 -9.58 -2.70
C GLU A 2 -70.27 -10.97 -2.30
N THR A 3 -70.23 -11.34 -1.03
CA THR A 3 -71.09 -12.39 -0.41
C THR A 3 -71.57 -13.55 -1.30
N LEU A 4 -71.06 -14.75 -0.97
CA LEU A 4 -71.78 -16.01 -0.70
C LEU A 4 -72.78 -16.60 -1.71
N GLU A 5 -72.56 -17.86 -2.09
CA GLU A 5 -73.54 -18.97 -2.09
C GLU A 5 -72.76 -20.30 -2.32
N ARG A 6 -72.69 -21.25 -1.37
CA ARG A 6 -73.63 -22.38 -1.11
C ARG A 6 -73.98 -23.13 -2.42
N THR A 7 -73.89 -24.44 -2.57
CA THR A 7 -74.26 -25.58 -1.71
C THR A 7 -73.80 -26.86 -2.45
N ASP A 8 -73.36 -27.92 -1.75
CA ASP A 8 -73.98 -29.27 -1.68
C ASP A 8 -74.12 -30.02 -3.04
N THR A 9 -73.82 -31.30 -3.23
CA THR A 9 -74.07 -32.47 -2.37
C THR A 9 -73.46 -33.71 -3.05
N SER A 10 -73.03 -34.66 -2.21
CA SER A 10 -73.06 -36.14 -2.32
C SER A 10 -73.21 -36.85 -3.67
N GLY A 11 -72.35 -37.85 -3.90
CA GLY A 11 -72.65 -39.00 -4.78
C GLY A 11 -71.43 -39.84 -5.17
N GLU A 12 -71.02 -40.78 -4.32
CA GLU A 12 -70.13 -41.93 -4.61
C GLU A 12 -70.90 -43.01 -5.43
N PRO A 13 -70.27 -44.10 -5.94
CA PRO A 13 -69.04 -44.24 -6.74
C PRO A 13 -69.30 -45.05 -8.04
N ASP A 14 -68.44 -44.90 -9.07
CA ASP A 14 -68.23 -45.95 -10.09
C ASP A 14 -66.77 -45.89 -10.55
N ASP A 15 -66.05 -46.99 -10.36
CA ASP A 15 -64.65 -47.23 -10.73
C ASP A 15 -64.65 -48.30 -11.84
N PRO A 16 -63.59 -48.56 -12.63
CA PRO A 16 -62.56 -47.71 -13.23
C PRO A 16 -62.47 -47.92 -14.76
N ILE A 17 -62.11 -46.89 -15.54
CA ILE A 17 -61.46 -47.13 -16.86
C ILE A 17 -60.20 -46.28 -16.95
N VAL A 18 -59.10 -47.01 -17.12
CA VAL A 18 -57.71 -46.60 -17.26
C VAL A 18 -57.55 -45.55 -18.36
N GLU A 19 -57.32 -44.30 -17.99
CA GLU A 19 -56.63 -43.33 -18.85
C GLU A 19 -55.13 -43.35 -18.50
N ALA A 20 -54.32 -43.62 -19.52
CA ALA A 20 -52.88 -43.68 -19.44
C ALA A 20 -52.32 -42.40 -18.78
N GLY A 21 -51.57 -42.60 -17.69
CA GLY A 21 -50.96 -41.51 -16.92
C GLY A 21 -50.17 -40.56 -17.82
N GLN A 22 -50.66 -39.33 -17.94
CA GLN A 22 -49.85 -38.24 -18.43
C GLN A 22 -48.68 -38.02 -17.45
N PRO A 23 -47.45 -37.84 -17.93
CA PRO A 23 -46.33 -37.57 -17.04
C PRO A 23 -46.59 -36.26 -16.31
N VAL A 24 -46.66 -36.33 -14.98
CA VAL A 24 -46.67 -35.16 -14.10
C VAL A 24 -45.43 -34.34 -14.41
N THR A 25 -45.58 -33.28 -15.20
CA THR A 25 -44.51 -32.33 -15.49
C THR A 25 -44.19 -31.62 -14.18
N ARG A 26 -43.16 -32.09 -13.49
CA ARG A 26 -42.72 -31.49 -12.23
C ARG A 26 -42.29 -30.05 -12.50
N ASP A 27 -42.94 -29.13 -11.80
CA ASP A 27 -42.75 -27.69 -11.97
C ASP A 27 -41.29 -27.27 -11.76
N ALA A 28 -40.83 -26.21 -12.43
CA ALA A 28 -39.45 -25.72 -12.31
C ALA A 28 -39.05 -25.41 -10.85
N GLN A 29 -40.03 -25.05 -10.01
CA GLN A 29 -39.83 -24.87 -8.58
C GLN A 29 -39.48 -26.17 -7.82
N TRP A 30 -39.96 -27.33 -8.28
CA TRP A 30 -39.61 -28.62 -7.69
C TRP A 30 -38.14 -28.96 -7.98
N TYR A 31 -37.69 -28.79 -9.22
CA TYR A 31 -36.28 -29.00 -9.58
C TYR A 31 -35.36 -28.06 -8.82
N LEU A 32 -35.74 -26.79 -8.66
CA LEU A 32 -34.99 -25.84 -7.85
C LEU A 32 -34.89 -26.27 -6.38
N LYS A 33 -36.01 -26.72 -5.77
CA LYS A 33 -36.02 -27.23 -4.40
C LYS A 33 -35.13 -28.47 -4.23
N VAL A 34 -35.12 -29.37 -5.21
CA VAL A 34 -34.27 -30.57 -5.20
C VAL A 34 -32.80 -30.21 -5.37
N VAL A 35 -32.46 -29.31 -6.30
CA VAL A 35 -31.08 -28.85 -6.49
C VAL A 35 -30.56 -28.14 -5.24
N VAL A 36 -31.38 -27.30 -4.60
CA VAL A 36 -31.02 -26.65 -3.33
C VAL A 36 -30.86 -27.68 -2.20
N ALA A 37 -31.77 -28.65 -2.08
CA ALA A 37 -31.66 -29.69 -1.06
C ALA A 37 -30.42 -30.59 -1.26
N VAL A 38 -30.11 -30.94 -2.52
CA VAL A 38 -28.91 -31.71 -2.87
C VAL A 38 -27.65 -30.87 -2.63
N ALA A 39 -27.64 -29.58 -2.98
CA ALA A 39 -26.51 -28.70 -2.70
C ALA A 39 -26.27 -28.53 -1.18
N ILE A 40 -27.33 -28.45 -0.38
CA ILE A 40 -27.25 -28.42 1.08
C ILE A 40 -26.72 -29.76 1.62
N ALA A 41 -27.23 -30.90 1.15
CA ALA A 41 -26.77 -32.22 1.57
C ALA A 41 -25.30 -32.48 1.20
N VAL A 42 -24.89 -32.13 -0.02
CA VAL A 42 -23.50 -32.20 -0.48
C VAL A 42 -22.61 -31.23 0.31
N GLY A 43 -23.10 -30.02 0.59
CA GLY A 43 -22.41 -29.07 1.46
C GLY A 43 -22.23 -29.59 2.89
N MET A 44 -23.22 -30.27 3.46
CA MET A 44 -23.15 -30.91 4.78
C MET A 44 -22.19 -32.11 4.80
N LEU A 45 -22.18 -32.93 3.75
CA LEU A 45 -21.24 -34.04 3.60
C LEU A 45 -19.79 -33.53 3.43
N TYR A 46 -19.59 -32.49 2.62
CA TYR A 46 -18.30 -31.83 2.48
C TYR A 46 -17.86 -31.20 3.80
N TRP A 47 -18.76 -30.52 4.52
CA TRP A 47 -18.52 -29.96 5.86
C TRP A 47 -18.10 -31.01 6.88
N ALA A 48 -18.70 -32.19 6.85
CA ALA A 48 -18.34 -33.32 7.70
C ALA A 48 -16.95 -33.89 7.36
N ALA A 49 -16.55 -33.84 6.08
CA ALA A 49 -15.26 -34.34 5.57
C ALA A 49 -14.09 -33.34 5.66
N VAL A 50 -14.36 -32.05 5.91
CA VAL A 50 -13.34 -31.00 6.03
C VAL A 50 -12.57 -31.14 7.36
N GLU A 51 -11.24 -31.00 7.30
CA GLU A 51 -10.36 -30.99 8.46
C GLU A 51 -10.82 -29.99 9.53
N GLU A 52 -10.68 -30.37 10.80
CA GLU A 52 -11.17 -29.59 11.96
C GLU A 52 -10.62 -28.15 11.99
N LYS A 53 -9.38 -27.94 11.53
CA LYS A 53 -8.75 -26.61 11.44
C LYS A 53 -9.38 -25.71 10.37
N ILE A 54 -9.78 -26.28 9.23
CA ILE A 54 -10.48 -25.52 8.18
C ILE A 54 -11.91 -25.24 8.62
N ARG A 55 -12.58 -26.21 9.25
CA ARG A 55 -13.95 -26.06 9.78
C ARG A 55 -14.03 -24.98 10.86
N SER A 56 -13.12 -24.99 11.83
CA SER A 56 -13.04 -23.95 12.87
C SER A 56 -12.75 -22.56 12.28
N THR A 57 -11.88 -22.48 11.26
CA THR A 57 -11.63 -21.23 10.52
C THR A 57 -12.90 -20.75 9.81
N LEU A 58 -13.61 -21.63 9.10
CA LEU A 58 -14.87 -21.29 8.42
C LEU A 58 -15.97 -20.88 9.39
N ILE A 59 -16.14 -21.59 10.50
CA ILE A 59 -17.07 -21.21 11.58
C ILE A 59 -16.70 -19.81 12.09
N THR A 60 -15.42 -19.56 12.35
CA THR A 60 -14.95 -18.25 12.82
C THR A 60 -15.25 -17.16 11.80
N VAL A 61 -15.00 -17.40 10.50
CA VAL A 61 -15.32 -16.46 9.43
C VAL A 61 -16.83 -16.19 9.37
N VAL A 62 -17.66 -17.23 9.39
CA VAL A 62 -19.12 -17.10 9.33
C VAL A 62 -19.65 -16.35 10.55
N ILE A 63 -19.21 -16.69 11.75
CA ILE A 63 -19.57 -15.98 12.99
C ILE A 63 -19.11 -14.52 12.91
N THR A 64 -17.90 -14.25 12.41
CA THR A 64 -17.36 -12.89 12.28
C THR A 64 -18.15 -12.06 11.27
N VAL A 65 -18.50 -12.65 10.13
CA VAL A 65 -19.34 -12.00 9.11
C VAL A 65 -20.74 -11.76 9.64
N ALA A 66 -21.37 -12.75 10.28
CA ALA A 66 -22.69 -12.63 10.87
C ALA A 66 -22.71 -11.59 12.01
N ALA A 67 -21.70 -11.55 12.86
CA ALA A 67 -21.55 -10.54 13.90
C ALA A 67 -21.36 -9.14 13.30
N SER A 68 -20.55 -9.01 12.24
CA SER A 68 -20.33 -7.73 11.55
C SER A 68 -21.61 -7.22 10.87
N ALA A 69 -22.33 -8.11 10.18
CA ALA A 69 -23.63 -7.79 9.58
C ALA A 69 -24.67 -7.46 10.66
N GLY A 70 -24.70 -8.21 11.76
CA GLY A 70 -25.58 -7.97 12.90
C GLY A 70 -25.32 -6.61 13.56
N LEU A 71 -24.05 -6.25 13.77
CA LEU A 71 -23.65 -4.93 14.25
C LEU A 71 -24.09 -3.82 13.30
N TRP A 72 -23.93 -4.01 11.99
CA TRP A 72 -24.37 -3.06 10.98
C TRP A 72 -25.90 -2.86 10.98
N ILE A 73 -26.65 -3.96 11.04
CA ILE A 73 -28.12 -3.94 11.14
C ILE A 73 -28.56 -3.24 12.44
N ALA A 74 -27.95 -3.58 13.58
CA ALA A 74 -28.25 -2.97 14.87
C ALA A 74 -27.95 -1.46 14.88
N ALA A 75 -26.83 -1.04 14.28
CA ALA A 75 -26.49 0.38 14.14
C ALA A 75 -27.55 1.13 13.31
N ASN A 76 -27.99 0.56 12.18
CA ASN A 76 -29.06 1.17 11.38
C ASN A 76 -30.38 1.27 12.16
N PHE A 77 -30.79 0.20 12.84
CA PHE A 77 -32.00 0.22 13.67
C PHE A 77 -31.95 1.29 14.77
N LEU A 78 -30.77 1.48 15.38
CA LEU A 78 -30.56 2.55 16.36
C LEU A 78 -30.77 3.93 15.72
N PHE A 79 -30.17 4.19 14.55
CA PHE A 79 -30.31 5.48 13.87
C PHE A 79 -31.73 5.77 13.39
N ASP A 80 -32.48 4.74 13.00
CA ASP A 80 -33.89 4.91 12.63
C ASP A 80 -34.73 5.41 13.82
N GLN A 81 -34.29 5.18 15.07
CA GLN A 81 -34.95 5.74 16.25
C GLN A 81 -34.70 7.24 16.44
N VAL A 82 -33.62 7.81 15.90
CA VAL A 82 -33.21 9.22 16.14
C VAL A 82 -34.33 10.20 15.80
N ARG A 83 -35.00 9.99 14.65
CA ARG A 83 -36.00 10.93 14.13
C ARG A 83 -37.32 10.84 14.90
N ASN A 84 -37.80 9.63 15.15
CA ASN A 84 -39.19 9.39 15.60
C ASN A 84 -39.30 8.96 17.07
N ARG A 85 -38.24 8.42 17.68
CA ARG A 85 -38.25 7.86 19.05
C ARG A 85 -36.98 8.26 19.81
N TRP A 86 -36.81 9.56 20.04
CA TRP A 86 -35.62 10.13 20.69
C TRP A 86 -35.32 9.54 22.09
N ALA A 87 -36.34 9.32 22.91
CA ALA A 87 -36.17 8.68 24.23
C ALA A 87 -35.60 7.25 24.12
N THR A 88 -36.05 6.49 23.11
CA THR A 88 -35.54 5.15 22.84
C THR A 88 -34.12 5.20 22.30
N PHE A 89 -33.82 6.14 21.40
CA PHE A 89 -32.47 6.37 20.91
C PHE A 89 -31.50 6.69 22.05
N ASN A 90 -31.82 7.64 22.93
CA ASN A 90 -30.98 7.99 24.07
C ASN A 90 -30.82 6.85 25.06
N ALA A 91 -31.88 6.08 25.34
CA ALA A 91 -31.80 4.91 26.19
C ALA A 91 -30.84 3.85 25.62
N ILE A 92 -30.91 3.56 24.31
CA ILE A 92 -30.01 2.59 23.68
C ILE A 92 -28.59 3.13 23.60
N ALA A 93 -28.39 4.41 23.23
CA ALA A 93 -27.07 5.01 23.11
C ALA A 93 -26.32 5.05 24.44
N PHE A 94 -26.98 5.49 25.52
CA PHE A 94 -26.39 5.45 26.85
C PHE A 94 -26.22 4.02 27.35
N GLY A 95 -27.15 3.11 27.01
CA GLY A 95 -27.02 1.70 27.32
C GLY A 95 -25.80 1.05 26.65
N LEU A 96 -25.53 1.37 25.39
CA LEU A 96 -24.32 0.92 24.69
C LEU A 96 -23.05 1.50 25.34
N LEU A 97 -23.06 2.77 25.73
CA LEU A 97 -21.94 3.38 26.44
C LEU A 97 -21.68 2.68 27.78
N GLY A 98 -22.74 2.36 28.52
CA GLY A 98 -22.66 1.60 29.76
C GLY A 98 -22.18 0.17 29.57
N ALA A 99 -22.62 -0.50 28.50
CA ALA A 99 -22.15 -1.82 28.13
C ALA A 99 -20.65 -1.81 27.85
N VAL A 100 -20.17 -0.87 27.04
CA VAL A 100 -18.75 -0.70 26.71
C VAL A 100 -17.93 -0.45 27.96
N LEU A 101 -18.37 0.46 28.84
CA LEU A 101 -17.71 0.71 30.12
C LEU A 101 -17.65 -0.56 30.98
N GLY A 102 -18.74 -1.32 31.04
CA GLY A 102 -18.80 -2.61 31.72
C GLY A 102 -17.82 -3.64 31.17
N VAL A 103 -17.69 -3.73 29.84
CA VAL A 103 -16.70 -4.59 29.16
C VAL A 103 -15.29 -4.16 29.54
N LEU A 104 -15.00 -2.86 29.49
CA LEU A 104 -13.65 -2.36 29.79
C LEU A 104 -13.25 -2.62 31.24
N LEU A 105 -14.16 -2.38 32.20
CA LEU A 105 -13.87 -2.56 33.63
C LEU A 105 -13.78 -4.05 34.00
N HIS A 106 -14.77 -4.87 33.62
CA HIS A 106 -14.83 -6.27 34.02
C HIS A 106 -13.95 -7.17 33.13
N GLY A 107 -13.86 -6.89 31.83
CA GLY A 107 -13.06 -7.64 30.87
C GLY A 107 -11.55 -7.51 31.12
N ASN A 108 -11.09 -6.33 31.54
CA ASN A 108 -9.69 -6.09 31.94
C ASN A 108 -9.41 -6.45 33.41
N LYS A 109 -10.38 -7.06 34.09
CA LYS A 109 -10.28 -7.53 35.47
C LYS A 109 -10.01 -6.45 36.52
N LEU A 110 -10.47 -5.22 36.29
CA LEU A 110 -10.20 -4.08 37.16
C LEU A 110 -11.06 -4.09 38.45
N THR A 111 -12.24 -4.70 38.40
CA THR A 111 -13.22 -4.69 39.49
C THR A 111 -13.27 -6.00 40.31
N LEU A 112 -13.82 -5.93 41.52
CA LEU A 112 -14.18 -7.06 42.38
C LEU A 112 -15.29 -7.86 41.68
N GLY A 113 -15.15 -9.18 41.65
CA GLY A 113 -16.06 -10.05 40.90
C GLY A 113 -15.75 -10.19 39.40
N SER A 114 -14.73 -9.50 38.88
CA SER A 114 -14.22 -9.74 37.53
C SER A 114 -13.52 -11.09 37.40
N GLY A 115 -13.73 -11.81 36.29
CA GLY A 115 -13.19 -13.16 36.10
C GLY A 115 -13.08 -13.53 34.62
N SER A 116 -12.59 -14.74 34.33
CA SER A 116 -12.51 -15.27 32.96
C SER A 116 -13.76 -16.05 32.54
N GLY A 117 -14.79 -16.10 33.38
CA GLY A 117 -16.02 -16.84 33.11
C GLY A 117 -16.96 -16.11 32.15
N PHE A 118 -17.78 -16.85 31.41
CA PHE A 118 -18.80 -16.28 30.52
C PHE A 118 -19.68 -15.23 31.22
N PHE A 119 -20.13 -15.52 32.45
CA PHE A 119 -21.00 -14.63 33.20
C PHE A 119 -20.36 -13.29 33.55
N THR A 120 -19.04 -13.22 33.77
CA THR A 120 -18.36 -11.95 34.06
C THR A 120 -18.25 -11.07 32.82
N TRP A 121 -18.13 -11.67 31.63
CA TRP A 121 -18.16 -10.97 30.34
C TRP A 121 -19.56 -10.50 29.92
N VAL A 122 -20.62 -11.00 30.56
CA VAL A 122 -22.01 -10.68 30.20
C VAL A 122 -22.67 -9.76 31.23
N ILE A 123 -22.47 -10.02 32.53
CA ILE A 123 -23.14 -9.28 33.61
C ILE A 123 -22.62 -7.85 33.71
N GLY A 124 -21.30 -7.62 33.68
CA GLY A 124 -20.71 -6.28 33.77
C GLY A 124 -21.26 -5.33 32.70
N PRO A 125 -21.24 -5.71 31.41
CA PRO A 125 -21.84 -4.93 30.34
C PRO A 125 -23.35 -4.74 30.50
N LEU A 126 -24.10 -5.78 30.89
CA LEU A 126 -25.56 -5.68 31.10
C LEU A 126 -25.91 -4.67 32.20
N VAL A 127 -25.22 -4.73 33.34
CA VAL A 127 -25.46 -3.80 34.46
C VAL A 127 -25.16 -2.38 34.03
N GLY A 128 -24.01 -2.14 33.39
CA GLY A 128 -23.68 -0.82 32.85
C GLY A 128 -24.73 -0.32 31.85
N ALA A 129 -25.20 -1.20 30.96
CA ALA A 129 -26.21 -0.87 29.97
C ALA A 129 -27.57 -0.49 30.57
N VAL A 130 -28.02 -1.23 31.58
CA VAL A 130 -29.29 -0.95 32.25
C VAL A 130 -29.21 0.37 33.03
N VAL A 131 -28.11 0.61 33.76
CA VAL A 131 -27.94 1.82 34.57
C VAL A 131 -27.88 3.07 33.70
N LEU A 132 -26.97 3.10 32.72
CA LEU A 132 -26.85 4.28 31.85
C LEU A 132 -28.00 4.39 30.86
N GLY A 133 -28.53 3.29 30.34
CA GLY A 133 -29.70 3.33 29.46
C GLY A 133 -30.96 3.83 30.17
N GLY A 134 -31.15 3.42 31.43
CA GLY A 134 -32.20 3.96 32.30
C GLY A 134 -32.03 5.47 32.54
N LEU A 135 -30.80 5.94 32.80
CA LEU A 135 -30.50 7.36 32.90
C LEU A 135 -30.87 8.10 31.60
N GLY A 136 -30.42 7.62 30.44
CA GLY A 136 -30.72 8.22 29.14
C GLY A 136 -32.23 8.35 28.91
N TYR A 137 -33.00 7.32 29.29
CA TYR A 137 -34.46 7.34 29.20
C TYR A 137 -35.10 8.37 30.14
N VAL A 138 -34.72 8.38 31.42
CA VAL A 138 -35.27 9.30 32.43
C VAL A 138 -34.94 10.76 32.11
N MET A 139 -33.72 11.04 31.63
CA MET A 139 -33.31 12.39 31.25
C MET A 139 -34.20 12.98 30.15
N THR A 140 -34.61 12.18 29.15
CA THR A 140 -35.51 12.64 28.07
C THR A 140 -36.98 12.80 28.50
N ARG A 141 -37.36 12.24 29.65
CA ARG A 141 -38.71 12.39 30.22
C ARG A 141 -38.80 13.58 31.18
N THR A 142 -37.67 14.10 31.62
CA THR A 142 -37.57 15.16 32.62
C THR A 142 -37.46 16.51 31.92
N GLN A 143 -38.55 17.28 31.90
CA GLN A 143 -38.59 18.59 31.22
C GLN A 143 -37.93 19.71 32.03
N ASP A 144 -37.90 19.61 33.37
CA ASP A 144 -37.27 20.60 34.24
C ASP A 144 -35.73 20.49 34.14
N PRO A 145 -35.02 21.54 33.66
CA PRO A 145 -33.57 21.52 33.51
C PRO A 145 -32.83 21.26 34.83
N ASN A 146 -33.35 21.76 35.96
CA ASN A 146 -32.70 21.61 37.26
C ASN A 146 -32.81 20.16 37.74
N GLN A 147 -34.01 19.56 37.66
CA GLN A 147 -34.21 18.16 38.01
C GLN A 147 -33.39 17.24 37.13
N ARG A 148 -33.32 17.52 35.82
CA ARG A 148 -32.52 16.73 34.89
C ARG A 148 -31.03 16.80 35.21
N LEU A 149 -30.53 18.00 35.53
CA LEU A 149 -29.15 18.19 35.97
C LEU A 149 -28.88 17.39 37.25
N THR A 150 -29.74 17.50 38.27
CA THR A 150 -29.61 16.77 39.53
C THR A 150 -29.60 15.26 39.34
N ILE A 151 -30.50 14.72 38.50
CA ILE A 151 -30.55 13.30 38.17
C ILE A 151 -29.25 12.86 37.50
N ALA A 152 -28.79 13.58 36.49
CA ALA A 152 -27.60 13.22 35.73
C ALA A 152 -26.31 13.29 36.57
N THR A 153 -26.14 14.35 37.38
CA THR A 153 -25.02 14.44 38.33
C THR A 153 -25.10 13.41 39.44
N GLY A 154 -26.31 13.13 39.94
CA GLY A 154 -26.55 12.12 40.97
C GLY A 154 -26.24 10.70 40.49
N THR A 155 -26.61 10.37 39.25
CA THR A 155 -26.24 9.10 38.63
C THR A 155 -24.75 9.03 38.34
N GLY A 156 -24.12 10.13 37.88
CA GLY A 156 -22.66 10.21 37.72
C GLY A 156 -21.93 9.96 39.05
N LEU A 157 -22.36 10.61 40.13
CA LEU A 157 -21.83 10.41 41.48
C LEU A 157 -21.97 8.95 41.93
N ALA A 158 -23.17 8.38 41.81
CA ALA A 158 -23.43 7.00 42.21
C ALA A 158 -22.59 6.01 41.38
N ALA A 159 -22.49 6.21 40.06
CA ALA A 159 -21.67 5.38 39.19
C ALA A 159 -20.18 5.47 39.55
N GLY A 160 -19.68 6.69 39.80
CA GLY A 160 -18.29 6.90 40.26
C GLY A 160 -18.00 6.18 41.57
N ILE A 161 -18.89 6.31 42.58
CA ILE A 161 -18.75 5.61 43.87
C ILE A 161 -18.73 4.09 43.65
N VAL A 162 -19.66 3.54 42.87
CA VAL A 162 -19.72 2.10 42.59
C VAL A 162 -18.44 1.63 41.91
N ILE A 163 -17.92 2.37 40.93
CA ILE A 163 -16.67 2.02 40.27
C ILE A 163 -15.52 2.06 41.30
N ALA A 164 -15.39 3.12 42.10
CA ALA A 164 -14.35 3.24 43.12
C ALA A 164 -14.34 2.07 44.13
N VAL A 165 -15.50 1.74 44.72
CA VAL A 165 -15.57 0.68 45.74
C VAL A 165 -15.43 -0.72 45.16
N THR A 166 -15.66 -0.86 43.85
CA THR A 166 -15.45 -2.14 43.17
C THR A 166 -14.06 -2.27 42.57
N ILE A 167 -13.23 -1.23 42.47
CA ILE A 167 -11.85 -1.38 41.99
C ILE A 167 -11.02 -2.24 42.96
N ARG A 168 -10.26 -3.21 42.42
CA ARG A 168 -9.35 -4.03 43.23
C ARG A 168 -8.20 -3.19 43.77
N GLU A 169 -7.73 -3.51 44.98
CA GLU A 169 -6.64 -2.79 45.66
C GLU A 169 -5.39 -2.61 44.76
N GLN A 170 -4.99 -3.66 44.04
CA GLN A 170 -3.85 -3.63 43.10
C GLN A 170 -3.98 -2.63 41.92
N PHE A 171 -5.17 -2.06 41.70
CA PHE A 171 -5.45 -1.08 40.64
C PHE A 171 -5.90 0.27 41.19
N GLN A 172 -5.82 0.49 42.50
CA GLN A 172 -6.13 1.80 43.08
C GLN A 172 -5.02 2.79 42.73
N PRO A 173 -5.33 3.95 42.11
CA PRO A 173 -4.31 4.89 41.66
C PRO A 173 -3.79 5.75 42.81
N GLY A 174 -2.47 5.83 42.98
CA GLY A 174 -1.82 6.87 43.77
C GLY A 174 -1.81 8.19 42.99
N LEU A 175 -2.62 9.17 43.40
CA LEU A 175 -2.90 10.34 42.56
C LEU A 175 -1.73 11.33 42.51
N ASP A 176 -1.15 11.52 41.33
CA ASP A 176 -0.30 12.69 41.05
C ASP A 176 -1.18 13.91 40.71
N VAL A 177 -1.27 14.83 41.67
CA VAL A 177 -2.03 16.08 41.53
C VAL A 177 -1.52 16.92 40.37
N VAL A 178 -0.22 16.91 40.09
CA VAL A 178 0.38 17.71 38.99
C VAL A 178 -0.11 17.16 37.66
N ALA A 179 0.00 15.84 37.43
CA ALA A 179 -0.53 15.20 36.24
C ALA A 179 -2.02 15.49 36.05
N ILE A 180 -2.85 15.30 37.09
CA ILE A 180 -4.30 15.53 37.00
C ILE A 180 -4.61 16.96 36.59
N VAL A 181 -3.99 17.96 37.23
CA VAL A 181 -4.25 19.37 36.92
C VAL A 181 -3.82 19.71 35.50
N VAL A 182 -2.62 19.27 35.08
CA VAL A 182 -2.07 19.56 33.75
C VAL A 182 -2.94 18.94 32.65
N TYR A 183 -3.23 17.64 32.73
CA TYR A 183 -4.06 16.95 31.74
C TYR A 183 -5.49 17.51 31.68
N THR A 184 -6.09 17.80 32.84
CA THR A 184 -7.43 18.40 32.93
C THR A 184 -7.46 19.79 32.30
N ALA A 185 -6.49 20.65 32.60
CA ALA A 185 -6.43 22.01 32.05
C ALA A 185 -6.22 22.00 30.53
N ILE A 186 -5.27 21.20 30.03
CA ILE A 186 -4.99 21.08 28.60
C ILE A 186 -6.23 20.58 27.86
N LEU A 187 -6.82 19.47 28.31
CA LEU A 187 -7.95 18.88 27.58
C LEU A 187 -9.24 19.68 27.74
N ALA A 188 -9.45 20.39 28.86
CA ALA A 188 -10.53 21.37 28.98
C ALA A 188 -10.37 22.50 27.96
N ALA A 189 -9.16 23.05 27.80
CA ALA A 189 -8.86 24.08 26.81
C ALA A 189 -9.06 23.57 25.37
N VAL A 190 -8.59 22.36 25.06
CA VAL A 190 -8.81 21.70 23.76
C VAL A 190 -10.30 21.49 23.49
N GLY A 191 -11.05 20.99 24.48
CA GLY A 191 -12.50 20.77 24.37
C GLY A 191 -13.29 22.07 24.15
N ALA A 192 -12.91 23.14 24.85
CA ALA A 192 -13.47 24.48 24.66
C ALA A 192 -13.15 25.02 23.26
N GLY A 193 -11.89 24.94 22.83
CA GLY A 193 -11.42 25.39 21.52
C GLY A 193 -12.12 24.65 20.37
N LEU A 194 -12.24 23.32 20.46
CA LEU A 194 -12.95 22.53 19.47
C LEU A 194 -14.44 22.91 19.41
N SER A 195 -15.06 23.17 20.55
CA SER A 195 -16.47 23.61 20.59
C SER A 195 -16.64 24.98 19.91
N ILE A 196 -15.71 25.91 20.14
CA ILE A 196 -15.70 27.21 19.46
C ILE A 196 -15.55 27.05 17.95
N LEU A 197 -14.60 26.22 17.49
CA LEU A 197 -14.40 25.92 16.07
C LEU A 197 -15.65 25.31 15.42
N LEU A 198 -16.38 24.49 16.18
CA LEU A 198 -17.63 23.87 15.76
C LEU A 198 -18.86 24.77 15.97
N LYS A 199 -18.71 26.02 16.40
CA LYS A 199 -19.80 26.98 16.69
C LYS A 199 -20.78 26.52 17.78
N HIS A 200 -20.28 25.82 18.81
CA HIS A 200 -21.02 25.39 19.99
C HIS A 200 -20.54 26.11 21.26
N SER A 201 -21.29 26.00 22.36
CA SER A 201 -20.92 26.60 23.65
C SER A 201 -19.59 26.02 24.17
N PRO A 202 -18.62 26.85 24.60
CA PRO A 202 -17.31 26.37 25.05
C PRO A 202 -17.39 25.56 26.35
N VAL A 203 -18.35 25.89 27.23
CA VAL A 203 -18.51 25.25 28.55
C VAL A 203 -18.74 23.74 28.41
N GLY A 204 -19.63 23.33 27.51
CA GLY A 204 -19.93 21.92 27.29
C GLY A 204 -18.73 21.14 26.77
N GLY A 205 -17.90 21.75 25.90
CA GLY A 205 -16.65 21.16 25.43
C GLY A 205 -15.60 21.06 26.54
N ALA A 206 -15.47 22.11 27.34
CA ALA A 206 -14.53 22.18 28.45
C ALA A 206 -14.81 21.09 29.50
N MET A 207 -16.09 20.81 29.81
CA MET A 207 -16.45 19.77 30.77
C MET A 207 -16.10 18.36 30.30
N ILE A 208 -16.31 18.05 29.00
CA ILE A 208 -15.90 16.76 28.42
C ILE A 208 -14.39 16.64 28.43
N GLY A 209 -13.71 17.70 27.98
CA GLY A 209 -12.25 17.78 28.00
C GLY A 209 -11.66 17.61 29.39
N ALA A 210 -12.23 18.29 30.39
CA ALA A 210 -11.83 18.18 31.79
C ALA A 210 -12.05 16.76 32.32
N ALA A 211 -13.17 16.11 32.02
CA ALA A 211 -13.42 14.74 32.46
C ALA A 211 -12.41 13.75 31.84
N ILE A 212 -12.10 13.88 30.55
CA ILE A 212 -11.09 13.03 29.88
C ILE A 212 -9.70 13.29 30.46
N GLY A 213 -9.32 14.56 30.64
CA GLY A 213 -8.04 14.92 31.26
C GLY A 213 -7.90 14.45 32.69
N TRP A 214 -8.98 14.47 33.45
CA TRP A 214 -9.00 13.92 34.80
C TRP A 214 -8.77 12.41 34.78
N ILE A 215 -9.44 11.67 33.91
CA ILE A 215 -9.24 10.22 33.76
C ILE A 215 -7.80 9.92 33.37
N LEU A 216 -7.24 10.63 32.39
CA LEU A 216 -5.86 10.42 31.95
C LEU A 216 -4.83 10.77 33.03
N GLY A 217 -5.03 11.85 33.77
CA GLY A 217 -4.13 12.20 34.87
C GLY A 217 -4.24 11.23 36.05
N ALA A 218 -5.47 10.84 36.43
CA ALA A 218 -5.72 9.99 37.59
C ALA A 218 -5.36 8.51 37.35
N TRP A 219 -5.34 8.04 36.09
CA TRP A 219 -5.07 6.63 35.76
C TRP A 219 -3.83 6.42 34.90
N GLY A 220 -3.47 7.39 34.06
CA GLY A 220 -2.33 7.29 33.14
C GLY A 220 -1.02 7.83 33.70
N GLY A 221 -1.07 8.74 34.67
CA GLY A 221 0.11 9.27 35.36
C GLY A 221 0.29 8.75 36.79
N ALA A 222 -0.57 7.85 37.25
CA ALA A 222 -0.59 7.35 38.62
C ALA A 222 0.10 5.99 38.75
N ASP A 223 0.81 5.78 39.86
CA ASP A 223 1.31 4.47 40.24
C ASP A 223 0.13 3.62 40.75
N LEU A 224 -0.19 2.55 40.02
CA LEU A 224 -1.31 1.68 40.33
C LEU A 224 -0.94 0.68 41.43
N GLY A 225 -1.78 0.58 42.45
CA GLY A 225 -1.60 -0.33 43.60
C GLY A 225 -1.07 0.35 44.86
N ASP A 226 -0.56 1.58 44.75
CA ASP A 226 -0.09 2.39 45.88
C ASP A 226 -1.17 3.33 46.44
N GLY A 227 -2.30 3.45 45.74
CA GLY A 227 -3.40 4.33 46.11
C GLY A 227 -4.37 3.75 47.15
N SER A 228 -5.21 4.63 47.67
CA SER A 228 -6.27 4.34 48.63
C SER A 228 -7.68 4.32 48.00
N LEU A 229 -8.66 3.82 48.76
CA LEU A 229 -10.07 3.90 48.36
C LEU A 229 -10.53 5.35 48.17
N VAL A 230 -10.01 6.29 48.97
CA VAL A 230 -10.35 7.72 48.87
C VAL A 230 -9.83 8.30 47.55
N GLU A 231 -8.61 7.94 47.15
CA GLU A 231 -8.05 8.35 45.87
C GLU A 231 -8.79 7.73 44.70
N SER A 232 -9.22 6.47 44.81
CA SER A 232 -10.07 5.81 43.81
C SER A 232 -11.44 6.49 43.68
N LEU A 233 -12.02 6.96 44.79
CA LEU A 233 -13.24 7.77 44.79
C LEU A 233 -13.03 9.09 44.04
N VAL A 234 -11.94 9.81 44.32
CA VAL A 234 -11.62 11.06 43.63
C VAL A 234 -11.37 10.82 42.13
N ALA A 235 -10.66 9.75 41.78
CA ALA A 235 -10.31 9.38 40.40
C ALA A 235 -11.54 9.09 39.52
N THR A 236 -12.63 8.62 40.12
CA THR A 236 -13.82 8.12 39.40
C THR A 236 -15.03 9.04 39.52
N VAL A 237 -15.28 9.61 40.71
CA VAL A 237 -16.45 10.46 40.98
C VAL A 237 -16.34 11.78 40.24
N VAL A 238 -15.18 12.45 40.28
CA VAL A 238 -15.01 13.76 39.63
C VAL A 238 -15.32 13.72 38.13
N PRO A 239 -14.72 12.81 37.32
CA PRO A 239 -15.04 12.75 35.90
C PRO A 239 -16.47 12.26 35.64
N ALA A 240 -17.00 11.35 36.46
CA ALA A 240 -18.38 10.87 36.30
C ALA A 240 -19.42 11.96 36.59
N VAL A 241 -19.19 12.82 37.59
CA VAL A 241 -20.03 13.99 37.90
C VAL A 241 -19.90 15.05 36.83
N LEU A 242 -18.70 15.32 36.30
CA LEU A 242 -18.51 16.26 35.19
C LEU A 242 -19.26 15.81 33.93
N LEU A 243 -19.17 14.54 33.57
CA LEU A 243 -19.93 13.96 32.45
C LEU A 243 -21.44 13.99 32.72
N GLY A 244 -21.86 13.61 33.93
CA GLY A 244 -23.26 13.68 34.37
C GLY A 244 -23.82 15.10 34.26
N ALA A 245 -23.10 16.10 34.75
CA ALA A 245 -23.47 17.50 34.63
C ALA A 245 -23.57 17.94 33.16
N ARG A 246 -22.60 17.53 32.32
CA ARG A 246 -22.61 17.84 30.89
C ARG A 246 -23.84 17.29 30.17
N PHE A 247 -24.22 16.05 30.45
CA PHE A 247 -25.42 15.42 29.87
C PHE A 247 -26.71 15.99 30.48
N GLY A 248 -26.71 16.35 31.76
CA GLY A 248 -27.84 17.02 32.41
C GLY A 248 -28.16 18.39 31.81
N MET A 249 -27.15 19.08 31.26
CA MET A 249 -27.31 20.38 30.61
C MET A 249 -27.86 20.29 29.16
N THR A 250 -27.90 19.11 28.50
CA THR A 250 -28.36 19.02 27.10
C THR A 250 -29.88 18.96 26.96
N THR A 251 -30.51 19.98 26.37
CA THR A 251 -31.95 19.99 26.05
C THR A 251 -32.34 18.91 25.05
N ASP A 252 -33.60 18.48 25.08
CA ASP A 252 -34.11 17.58 24.05
C ASP A 252 -34.16 18.32 22.70
N PRO A 253 -33.55 17.79 21.64
CA PRO A 253 -33.51 18.43 20.34
C PRO A 253 -34.86 18.41 19.65
N ASP A 254 -35.16 19.48 18.92
CA ASP A 254 -36.31 19.57 18.03
C ASP A 254 -36.14 18.65 16.80
N TYR A 255 -37.21 18.42 16.04
CA TYR A 255 -37.19 17.50 14.89
C TYR A 255 -36.06 17.81 13.89
N THR A 256 -35.87 19.09 13.54
CA THR A 256 -34.79 19.53 12.62
C THR A 256 -33.40 19.22 13.18
N GLU A 257 -33.21 19.42 14.48
CA GLU A 257 -31.94 19.12 15.15
C GLU A 257 -31.68 17.61 15.20
N ARG A 258 -32.73 16.79 15.41
CA ARG A 258 -32.62 15.32 15.32
C ARG A 258 -32.22 14.85 13.92
N VAL A 259 -32.75 15.45 12.86
CA VAL A 259 -32.36 15.13 11.46
C VAL A 259 -30.90 15.49 11.21
N ASN A 260 -30.43 16.63 11.73
CA ASN A 260 -29.03 17.01 11.65
C ASN A 260 -28.12 16.05 12.44
N ILE A 261 -28.55 15.64 13.63
CA ILE A 261 -27.86 14.65 14.45
C ILE A 261 -27.78 13.31 13.71
N ASP A 262 -28.87 12.80 13.13
CA ASP A 262 -28.88 11.55 12.34
C ASP A 262 -27.86 11.61 11.18
N THR A 263 -27.89 12.69 10.40
CA THR A 263 -26.99 12.84 9.25
C THR A 263 -25.51 12.90 9.66
N ARG A 264 -25.19 13.69 10.69
CA ARG A 264 -23.81 13.87 11.17
C ARG A 264 -23.29 12.64 11.92
N SER A 265 -24.11 12.03 12.77
CA SER A 265 -23.74 10.88 13.59
C SER A 265 -23.50 9.62 12.74
N ARG A 266 -24.25 9.41 11.65
CA ARG A 266 -23.95 8.35 10.68
C ARG A 266 -22.53 8.50 10.14
N ALA A 267 -22.17 9.67 9.60
CA ALA A 267 -20.82 9.90 9.09
C ALA A 267 -19.73 9.67 10.15
N VAL A 268 -19.94 10.15 11.39
CA VAL A 268 -18.97 9.97 12.49
C VAL A 268 -18.87 8.51 12.93
N ILE A 269 -19.96 7.74 12.98
CA ILE A 269 -19.92 6.35 13.44
C ILE A 269 -19.32 5.42 12.37
N PHE A 270 -19.52 5.72 11.09
CA PHE A 270 -18.90 4.94 10.01
C PHE A 270 -17.44 5.30 9.78
N VAL A 271 -17.11 6.60 9.77
CA VAL A 271 -15.76 7.08 9.45
C VAL A 271 -14.88 7.22 10.71
N GLY A 272 -15.48 7.50 11.86
CA GLY A 272 -14.77 7.75 13.12
C GLY A 272 -13.86 6.62 13.57
N PRO A 273 -14.30 5.35 13.62
CA PRO A 273 -13.42 4.23 13.97
C PRO A 273 -12.23 4.09 13.01
N ALA A 274 -12.44 4.34 11.71
CA ALA A 274 -11.36 4.31 10.72
C ALA A 274 -10.36 5.46 10.93
N ILE A 275 -10.84 6.69 11.16
CA ILE A 275 -9.98 7.84 11.47
C ILE A 275 -9.22 7.61 12.78
N LEU A 276 -9.88 7.11 13.82
CA LEU A 276 -9.26 6.81 15.10
C LEU A 276 -8.19 5.73 14.95
N PHE A 277 -8.48 4.66 14.20
CA PHE A 277 -7.51 3.62 13.90
C PHE A 277 -6.30 4.18 13.15
N ILE A 278 -6.51 4.99 12.10
CA ILE A 278 -5.42 5.66 11.37
C ILE A 278 -4.62 6.58 12.30
N PHE A 279 -5.30 7.37 13.13
CA PHE A 279 -4.64 8.27 14.06
C PHE A 279 -3.76 7.50 15.05
N VAL A 280 -4.31 6.46 15.69
CA VAL A 280 -3.60 5.68 16.72
C VAL A 280 -2.52 4.78 16.11
N MET A 281 -2.75 4.16 14.96
CA MET A 281 -1.84 3.17 14.37
C MET A 281 -0.83 3.76 13.38
N LEU A 282 -1.06 4.98 12.89
CA LEU A 282 -0.18 5.63 11.92
C LEU A 282 0.32 6.99 12.40
N VAL A 283 -0.58 7.88 12.82
CA VAL A 283 -0.17 9.26 13.19
C VAL A 283 0.61 9.29 14.49
N VAL A 284 0.13 8.63 15.55
CA VAL A 284 0.81 8.59 16.85
C VAL A 284 2.20 7.93 16.74
N PRO A 285 2.37 6.75 16.11
CA PRO A 285 3.70 6.18 15.88
C PRO A 285 4.59 7.08 15.03
N ALA A 286 4.07 7.75 14.01
CA ALA A 286 4.87 8.66 13.20
C ALA A 286 5.37 9.87 14.02
N ILE A 287 4.52 10.46 14.86
CA ILE A 287 4.91 11.53 15.78
C ILE A 287 5.96 11.02 16.77
N ARG A 288 5.75 9.82 17.33
CA ARG A 288 6.71 9.19 18.25
C ARG A 288 8.06 8.94 17.56
N THR A 289 8.08 8.45 16.33
CA THR A 289 9.32 8.28 15.55
C THR A 289 10.00 9.62 15.30
N GLY A 290 9.22 10.67 15.00
CA GLY A 290 9.74 12.04 14.91
C GLY A 290 10.41 12.49 16.21
N TYR A 291 9.80 12.24 17.36
CA TYR A 291 10.39 12.54 18.66
C TYR A 291 11.66 11.71 18.93
N LEU A 292 11.61 10.40 18.73
CA LEU A 292 12.76 9.50 18.93
C LEU A 292 13.95 9.88 18.04
N SER A 293 13.70 10.44 16.84
CA SER A 293 14.78 10.87 15.96
C SER A 293 15.62 12.04 16.50
N LEU A 294 15.10 12.76 17.49
CA LEU A 294 15.79 13.86 18.19
C LEU A 294 16.42 13.41 19.51
N LEU A 295 16.31 12.13 19.86
CA LEU A 295 16.92 11.55 21.04
C LEU A 295 18.19 10.77 20.68
N ASP A 296 19.02 10.53 21.67
CA ASP A 296 20.25 9.76 21.56
C ASP A 296 20.00 8.28 21.19
N ARG A 297 21.06 7.48 21.23
CA ARG A 297 21.03 6.07 20.82
C ARG A 297 19.98 5.26 21.60
N ASP A 298 19.93 5.48 22.91
CA ASP A 298 19.14 4.72 23.87
C ASP A 298 17.76 5.34 24.14
N SER A 299 17.47 6.50 23.52
CA SER A 299 16.22 7.26 23.66
C SER A 299 16.02 7.88 25.05
N GLU A 300 17.12 8.30 25.69
CA GLU A 300 17.15 8.88 27.03
C GLU A 300 17.42 10.39 27.00
N GLU A 301 18.41 10.83 26.22
CA GLU A 301 18.84 12.23 26.15
C GLU A 301 18.45 12.90 24.83
N PHE A 302 18.16 14.20 24.87
CA PHE A 302 17.84 14.97 23.68
C PHE A 302 19.10 15.46 22.97
N VAL A 303 19.25 15.13 21.68
CA VAL A 303 20.43 15.42 20.83
C VAL A 303 20.11 16.30 19.63
N ASP A 304 18.93 16.92 19.61
CA ASP A 304 18.46 17.83 18.55
C ASP A 304 18.61 17.21 17.14
N GLY A 305 19.44 17.80 16.28
CA GLY A 305 19.64 17.36 14.89
C GLY A 305 20.82 16.42 14.65
N GLU A 306 21.55 16.00 15.69
CA GLU A 306 22.82 15.26 15.53
C GLU A 306 22.65 13.95 14.75
N ASN A 307 21.57 13.21 14.99
CA ASN A 307 21.28 11.98 14.25
C ASN A 307 21.16 12.24 12.73
N TYR A 308 20.51 13.33 12.33
CA TYR A 308 20.40 13.71 10.93
C TYR A 308 21.75 14.12 10.35
N GLY A 309 22.49 14.96 11.08
CA GLY A 309 23.85 15.36 10.69
C GLY A 309 24.75 14.16 10.44
N SER A 310 24.71 13.17 11.35
CA SER A 310 25.50 11.94 11.25
C SER A 310 25.24 11.16 9.95
N VAL A 311 24.00 11.16 9.45
CA VAL A 311 23.63 10.47 8.21
C VAL A 311 24.22 11.16 6.98
N PHE A 312 24.35 12.48 6.96
CA PHE A 312 24.93 13.21 5.83
C PHE A 312 26.45 13.27 5.88
N THR A 313 27.06 13.12 7.06
CA THR A 313 28.51 13.10 7.24
C THR A 313 29.11 11.69 7.17
N ASP A 314 28.31 10.63 7.34
CA ASP A 314 28.75 9.24 7.25
C ASP A 314 29.11 8.88 5.79
N ARG A 315 30.37 8.50 5.55
CA ARG A 315 30.86 8.10 4.22
C ARG A 315 30.11 6.89 3.66
N ASN A 316 29.52 6.03 4.48
CA ASN A 316 28.70 4.91 4.00
C ASN A 316 27.33 5.37 3.47
N SER A 317 26.91 6.58 3.86
CA SER A 317 25.64 7.18 3.45
C SER A 317 25.80 8.10 2.25
N LEU A 318 26.88 8.89 2.22
CA LEU A 318 27.23 9.77 1.11
C LEU A 318 28.74 9.77 0.86
N ASP A 319 29.16 9.10 -0.22
CA ASP A 319 30.54 9.06 -0.69
C ASP A 319 30.62 9.70 -2.09
N VAL A 320 31.25 10.87 -2.14
CA VAL A 320 31.45 11.67 -3.35
C VAL A 320 32.94 11.83 -3.70
N ASP A 321 33.83 11.06 -3.07
CA ASP A 321 35.27 11.23 -3.26
C ASP A 321 35.68 10.97 -4.73
N ASN A 322 35.04 9.99 -5.37
CA ASN A 322 35.31 9.59 -6.76
C ASN A 322 34.38 10.27 -7.78
N TRP A 323 33.79 11.42 -7.45
CA TRP A 323 32.87 12.10 -8.38
C TRP A 323 33.52 12.38 -9.75
N THR A 324 34.82 12.64 -9.80
CA THR A 324 35.55 12.89 -11.05
C THR A 324 35.56 11.69 -12.00
N ASP A 325 35.44 10.47 -11.48
CA ASP A 325 35.41 9.25 -12.29
C ASP A 325 34.16 9.19 -13.18
N MET A 326 33.12 9.97 -12.88
CA MET A 326 31.96 10.06 -13.75
C MET A 326 32.33 10.59 -15.13
N PHE A 327 33.25 11.55 -15.23
CA PHE A 327 33.63 12.17 -16.51
C PHE A 327 34.50 11.25 -17.37
N THR A 328 35.17 10.27 -16.78
CA THR A 328 35.95 9.26 -17.50
C THR A 328 35.14 8.00 -17.80
N SER A 329 33.99 7.82 -17.14
CA SER A 329 33.12 6.68 -17.37
C SER A 329 32.54 6.68 -18.79
N VAL A 330 32.63 5.52 -19.45
CA VAL A 330 32.11 5.33 -20.82
C VAL A 330 30.62 5.68 -20.94
N PRO A 331 29.72 5.26 -20.02
CA PRO A 331 28.31 5.63 -20.09
C PRO A 331 28.09 7.14 -20.06
N PHE A 332 28.81 7.86 -19.20
CA PHE A 332 28.68 9.30 -19.09
C PHE A 332 29.12 10.00 -20.38
N LEU A 333 30.28 9.61 -20.94
CA LEU A 333 30.79 10.19 -22.18
C LEU A 333 29.82 9.97 -23.36
N ILE A 334 29.30 8.75 -23.52
CA ILE A 334 28.27 8.46 -24.53
C ILE A 334 27.02 9.32 -24.27
N GLY A 335 26.62 9.43 -23.00
CA GLY A 335 25.48 10.26 -22.60
C GLY A 335 25.65 11.73 -22.99
N VAL A 336 26.80 12.33 -22.71
CA VAL A 336 27.13 13.71 -23.09
C VAL A 336 27.12 13.90 -24.61
N VAL A 337 27.67 12.94 -25.37
CA VAL A 337 27.63 12.97 -26.84
C VAL A 337 26.18 12.95 -27.35
N LEU A 338 25.32 12.10 -26.76
CA LEU A 338 23.90 12.03 -27.12
C LEU A 338 23.14 13.31 -26.73
N LEU A 339 23.46 13.93 -25.61
CA LEU A 339 22.89 15.23 -25.22
C LEU A 339 23.35 16.34 -26.17
N GLY A 340 24.62 16.36 -26.59
CA GLY A 340 25.12 17.25 -27.63
C GLY A 340 24.37 17.06 -28.95
N LEU A 341 24.17 15.80 -29.36
CA LEU A 341 23.35 15.46 -30.52
C LEU A 341 21.90 15.95 -30.34
N ALA A 342 21.30 15.80 -29.16
CA ALA A 342 19.97 16.29 -28.85
C ALA A 342 19.88 17.82 -29.02
N VAL A 343 20.88 18.57 -28.58
CA VAL A 343 20.94 20.03 -28.75
C VAL A 343 21.01 20.40 -30.24
N VAL A 344 21.88 19.73 -31.01
CA VAL A 344 22.05 20.00 -32.45
C VAL A 344 20.77 19.66 -33.24
N VAL A 345 20.21 18.47 -33.01
CA VAL A 345 18.96 18.03 -33.65
C VAL A 345 17.80 18.91 -33.20
N GLY A 346 17.73 19.26 -31.91
CA GLY A 346 16.71 20.15 -31.35
C GLY A 346 16.76 21.55 -31.95
N ALA A 347 17.95 22.11 -32.17
CA ALA A 347 18.12 23.40 -32.83
C ALA A 347 17.67 23.35 -34.31
N ALA A 348 18.01 22.27 -35.02
CA ALA A 348 17.54 22.05 -36.39
C ALA A 348 16.00 21.88 -36.44
N MET A 349 15.42 21.19 -35.46
CA MET A 349 13.99 20.96 -35.39
C MET A 349 13.21 22.19 -34.96
N LYS A 350 13.74 23.02 -34.04
CA LYS A 350 13.13 24.33 -33.68
C LYS A 350 12.93 25.21 -34.92
N LYS A 351 13.87 25.18 -35.87
CA LYS A 351 13.74 25.91 -37.15
C LYS A 351 12.64 25.35 -38.06
N ARG A 352 12.28 24.06 -37.94
CA ARG A 352 11.27 23.40 -38.77
C ARG A 352 9.87 23.35 -38.13
N THR A 353 9.78 23.04 -36.85
CA THR A 353 8.53 22.79 -36.12
C THR A 353 8.20 23.89 -35.10
N GLY A 354 9.05 24.90 -34.93
CA GLY A 354 8.89 25.98 -33.94
C GLY A 354 9.25 25.58 -32.51
N ARG A 355 9.37 24.28 -32.21
CA ARG A 355 9.72 23.75 -30.89
C ARG A 355 10.98 22.88 -30.94
N ALA A 356 11.90 23.13 -30.00
CA ALA A 356 13.16 22.38 -29.92
C ALA A 356 12.96 20.96 -29.39
N VAL A 357 12.06 20.79 -28.42
CA VAL A 357 11.72 19.49 -27.83
C VAL A 357 10.21 19.33 -27.88
N GLU A 358 9.76 18.24 -28.51
CA GLU A 358 8.35 17.88 -28.63
C GLU A 358 8.25 16.36 -28.66
N ILE A 359 7.24 15.79 -28.01
CA ILE A 359 7.03 14.34 -27.94
C ILE A 359 6.82 13.79 -29.37
N GLY A 360 7.61 12.78 -29.76
CA GLY A 360 7.63 12.20 -31.12
C GLY A 360 8.63 12.85 -32.09
N ASN A 361 9.38 13.88 -31.67
CA ASN A 361 10.47 14.46 -32.45
C ASN A 361 11.77 13.63 -32.28
N PRO A 362 12.62 13.48 -33.33
CA PRO A 362 13.94 12.84 -33.25
C PRO A 362 14.85 13.31 -32.11
N THR A 363 14.60 14.51 -31.56
CA THR A 363 15.34 15.08 -30.42
C THR A 363 15.14 14.31 -29.12
N VAL A 364 13.97 13.69 -28.91
CA VAL A 364 13.59 13.09 -27.62
C VAL A 364 14.43 11.85 -27.30
N GLY A 365 14.74 11.02 -28.30
CA GLY A 365 15.53 9.80 -28.10
C GLY A 365 16.92 10.09 -27.53
N PRO A 366 17.77 10.87 -28.22
CA PRO A 366 19.09 11.26 -27.72
C PRO A 366 19.03 12.02 -26.39
N LEU A 367 17.99 12.84 -26.17
CA LEU A 367 17.80 13.55 -24.90
C LEU A 367 17.58 12.57 -23.74
N VAL A 368 16.59 11.68 -23.86
CA VAL A 368 16.21 10.74 -22.80
C VAL A 368 17.30 9.71 -22.54
N VAL A 369 17.84 9.10 -23.60
CA VAL A 369 18.93 8.12 -23.48
C VAL A 369 20.20 8.79 -22.97
N GLY A 370 20.50 10.01 -23.44
CA GLY A 370 21.64 10.79 -22.97
C GLY A 370 21.54 11.11 -21.48
N LEU A 371 20.39 11.62 -21.02
CA LEU A 371 20.14 11.88 -19.59
C LEU A 371 20.24 10.60 -18.75
N LEU A 372 19.69 9.48 -19.23
CA LEU A 372 19.76 8.20 -18.55
C LEU A 372 21.21 7.72 -18.40
N LEU A 373 22.02 7.79 -19.47
CA LEU A 373 23.41 7.33 -19.46
C LEU A 373 24.32 8.25 -18.64
N VAL A 374 24.09 9.56 -18.66
CA VAL A 374 24.76 10.51 -17.76
C VAL A 374 24.41 10.20 -16.30
N SER A 375 23.14 9.98 -16.00
CA SER A 375 22.69 9.61 -14.66
C SER A 375 23.33 8.29 -14.22
N PHE A 376 23.36 7.30 -15.10
CA PHE A 376 23.96 6.00 -14.84
C PHE A 376 25.46 6.14 -14.54
N GLY A 377 26.22 6.86 -15.36
CA GLY A 377 27.64 7.13 -15.12
C GLY A 377 27.90 7.88 -13.81
N ALA A 378 27.08 8.90 -13.51
CA ALA A 378 27.17 9.66 -12.26
C ALA A 378 26.90 8.78 -11.03
N PHE A 379 25.85 7.96 -11.05
CA PHE A 379 25.50 7.07 -9.94
C PHE A 379 26.43 5.86 -9.80
N THR A 380 27.14 5.45 -10.85
CA THR A 380 28.19 4.43 -10.73
C THR A 380 29.48 4.97 -10.10
N ALA A 381 29.74 6.27 -10.23
CA ALA A 381 30.92 6.94 -9.69
C ALA A 381 30.74 7.35 -8.22
N MET A 382 29.60 7.97 -7.89
CA MET A 382 29.25 8.32 -6.51
C MET A 382 28.60 7.13 -5.79
N ARG A 383 28.89 6.95 -4.50
CA ARG A 383 28.41 5.80 -3.72
C ARG A 383 27.74 6.25 -2.42
N GLY A 384 27.09 5.29 -1.77
CA GLY A 384 26.47 5.50 -0.48
C GLY A 384 24.96 5.34 -0.51
N THR A 385 24.39 5.19 0.68
CA THR A 385 22.98 4.87 0.91
C THR A 385 22.01 5.86 0.24
N LEU A 386 22.29 7.17 0.34
CA LEU A 386 21.43 8.21 -0.27
C LEU A 386 21.49 8.18 -1.79
N ILE A 387 22.71 8.07 -2.33
CA ILE A 387 22.96 8.01 -3.79
C ILE A 387 22.32 6.76 -4.39
N ASN A 388 22.43 5.63 -3.70
CA ASN A 388 21.80 4.37 -4.10
C ASN A 388 20.28 4.52 -4.19
N ASN A 389 19.62 5.10 -3.19
CA ASN A 389 18.17 5.35 -3.25
C ASN A 389 17.77 6.20 -4.46
N LEU A 390 18.53 7.27 -4.76
CA LEU A 390 18.28 8.10 -5.95
C LEU A 390 18.50 7.32 -7.25
N TRP A 391 19.54 6.49 -7.29
CA TRP A 391 19.83 5.65 -8.45
C TRP A 391 18.68 4.67 -8.72
N TRP A 392 18.17 4.01 -7.68
CA TRP A 392 16.99 3.15 -7.77
C TRP A 392 15.78 3.94 -8.26
N VAL A 393 15.54 5.15 -7.73
CA VAL A 393 14.40 6.00 -8.11
C VAL A 393 14.42 6.28 -9.61
N VAL A 394 15.57 6.67 -10.15
CA VAL A 394 15.69 7.00 -11.58
C VAL A 394 15.55 5.75 -12.44
N VAL A 395 16.32 4.69 -12.15
CA VAL A 395 16.43 3.51 -13.01
C VAL A 395 15.15 2.68 -12.97
N VAL A 396 14.68 2.30 -11.77
CA VAL A 396 13.50 1.43 -11.65
C VAL A 396 12.27 2.12 -12.22
N THR A 397 12.03 3.38 -11.84
CA THR A 397 10.85 4.12 -12.31
C THR A 397 10.85 4.28 -13.83
N PHE A 398 12.00 4.63 -14.42
CA PHE A 398 12.11 4.78 -15.86
C PHE A 398 11.87 3.46 -16.58
N PHE A 399 12.62 2.41 -16.25
CA PHE A 399 12.55 1.14 -16.98
C PHE A 399 11.23 0.40 -16.76
N SER A 400 10.69 0.37 -15.55
CA SER A 400 9.38 -0.25 -15.30
C SER A 400 8.25 0.44 -16.06
N THR A 401 8.24 1.77 -16.09
CA THR A 401 7.23 2.54 -16.82
C THR A 401 7.40 2.38 -18.33
N ALA A 402 8.64 2.49 -18.83
CA ALA A 402 8.93 2.38 -20.26
C ALA A 402 8.64 0.98 -20.81
N LEU A 403 9.09 -0.08 -20.12
CA LEU A 403 8.79 -1.46 -20.49
C LEU A 403 7.30 -1.76 -20.36
N GLY A 404 6.67 -1.30 -19.29
CA GLY A 404 5.22 -1.45 -19.10
C GLY A 404 4.42 -0.80 -20.23
N LEU A 405 4.78 0.42 -20.63
CA LEU A 405 4.18 1.12 -21.76
C LEU A 405 4.40 0.40 -23.08
N ALA A 406 5.64 -0.01 -23.35
CA ALA A 406 5.99 -0.73 -24.57
C ALA A 406 5.18 -2.03 -24.70
N ILE A 407 5.09 -2.80 -23.62
CA ILE A 407 4.30 -4.04 -23.58
C ILE A 407 2.81 -3.73 -23.71
N ALA A 408 2.29 -2.71 -23.04
CA ALA A 408 0.89 -2.33 -23.13
C ALA A 408 0.50 -2.06 -24.59
N VAL A 409 1.32 -1.29 -25.32
CA VAL A 409 1.11 -0.97 -26.74
C VAL A 409 1.30 -2.19 -27.64
N LEU A 410 2.30 -3.02 -27.38
CA LEU A 410 2.61 -4.19 -28.22
C LEU A 410 1.65 -5.37 -27.97
N ALA A 411 1.09 -5.52 -26.79
CA ALA A 411 0.13 -6.59 -26.51
C ALA A 411 -1.28 -6.26 -27.02
N ASP A 412 -1.61 -4.97 -27.18
CA ASP A 412 -2.96 -4.53 -27.47
C ASP A 412 -3.47 -4.99 -28.84
N GLY A 413 -4.70 -5.53 -28.87
CA GLY A 413 -5.39 -5.90 -30.11
C GLY A 413 -4.83 -7.13 -30.83
N ARG A 414 -3.86 -7.84 -30.22
CA ARG A 414 -3.26 -9.06 -30.80
C ARG A 414 -3.91 -10.34 -30.26
N ARG A 415 -3.96 -11.38 -31.10
CA ARG A 415 -4.44 -12.71 -30.70
C ARG A 415 -3.52 -13.26 -29.59
N GLY A 416 -4.09 -13.57 -28.43
CA GLY A 416 -3.34 -14.01 -27.25
C GLY A 416 -2.97 -12.90 -26.26
N GLU A 417 -3.44 -11.67 -26.45
CA GLU A 417 -3.24 -10.53 -25.52
C GLU A 417 -3.47 -10.92 -24.05
N ARG A 418 -4.60 -11.57 -23.77
CA ARG A 418 -4.97 -11.96 -22.39
C ARG A 418 -3.92 -12.86 -21.74
N VAL A 419 -3.37 -13.82 -22.50
CA VAL A 419 -2.36 -14.75 -21.98
C VAL A 419 -1.04 -14.03 -21.76
N ALA A 420 -0.59 -13.23 -22.74
CA ALA A 420 0.64 -12.46 -22.63
C ALA A 420 0.61 -11.50 -21.43
N LYS A 421 -0.49 -10.74 -21.26
CA LYS A 421 -0.66 -9.82 -20.14
C LYS A 421 -0.67 -10.56 -18.80
N SER A 422 -1.33 -11.72 -18.71
CA SER A 422 -1.32 -12.55 -17.49
C SER A 422 0.09 -13.04 -17.12
N ILE A 423 0.88 -13.52 -18.09
CA ILE A 423 2.26 -13.99 -17.84
C ILE A 423 3.14 -12.85 -17.36
N ILE A 424 3.04 -11.67 -17.98
CA ILE A 424 3.85 -10.49 -17.64
C ILE A 424 3.42 -9.89 -16.29
N PHE A 425 2.15 -10.05 -15.92
CA PHE A 425 1.62 -9.61 -14.63
C PHE A 425 1.91 -10.59 -13.48
N MET A 426 2.06 -11.88 -13.78
CA MET A 426 2.27 -12.95 -12.80
C MET A 426 3.37 -12.68 -11.75
N PRO A 427 4.53 -12.08 -12.09
CA PRO A 427 5.58 -11.78 -11.11
C PRO A 427 5.13 -10.92 -9.95
N MET A 428 4.14 -10.05 -10.14
CA MET A 428 3.62 -9.19 -9.06
C MET A 428 2.88 -9.96 -7.97
N ALA A 429 2.36 -11.15 -8.28
CA ALA A 429 1.75 -12.02 -7.28
C ALA A 429 2.80 -12.64 -6.34
N ILE A 430 4.08 -12.62 -6.72
CA ILE A 430 5.19 -13.16 -5.93
C ILE A 430 5.62 -12.08 -4.93
N SER A 431 5.88 -12.49 -3.67
CA SER A 431 6.45 -11.56 -2.68
C SER A 431 7.85 -11.08 -3.11
N LEU A 432 8.23 -9.86 -2.72
CA LEU A 432 9.55 -9.31 -3.01
C LEU A 432 10.67 -10.21 -2.46
N VAL A 433 10.49 -10.80 -1.27
CA VAL A 433 11.40 -11.79 -0.68
C VAL A 433 11.51 -13.03 -1.56
N GLY A 434 10.38 -13.61 -1.99
CA GLY A 434 10.37 -14.80 -2.84
C GLY A 434 11.01 -14.55 -4.20
N ALA A 435 10.70 -13.42 -4.84
CA ALA A 435 11.34 -13.01 -6.08
C ALA A 435 12.85 -12.83 -5.91
N SER A 436 13.29 -12.25 -4.80
CA SER A 436 14.73 -12.08 -4.51
C SER A 436 15.46 -13.41 -4.38
N ILE A 437 14.83 -14.42 -3.77
CA ILE A 437 15.38 -15.77 -3.69
C ILE A 437 15.48 -16.41 -5.08
N ILE A 438 14.43 -16.30 -5.91
CA ILE A 438 14.45 -16.81 -7.30
C ILE A 438 15.61 -16.19 -8.07
N TRP A 439 15.74 -14.87 -8.04
CA TRP A 439 16.81 -14.16 -8.74
C TRP A 439 18.19 -14.46 -8.16
N ARG A 440 18.32 -14.75 -6.86
CA ARG A 440 19.59 -15.20 -6.28
C ARG A 440 20.05 -16.54 -6.88
N PHE A 441 19.13 -17.45 -7.20
CA PHE A 441 19.46 -18.66 -7.94
C PHE A 441 19.82 -18.37 -9.40
N VAL A 442 19.14 -17.44 -10.06
CA VAL A 442 19.45 -17.00 -11.43
C VAL A 442 20.87 -16.43 -11.54
N TYR A 443 21.29 -15.63 -10.55
CA TYR A 443 22.59 -14.98 -10.48
C TYR A 443 23.71 -15.85 -9.92
N LEU A 444 23.41 -17.03 -9.38
CA LEU A 444 24.38 -17.86 -8.68
C LEU A 444 25.55 -18.22 -9.62
N ALA A 445 26.76 -17.84 -9.23
CA ALA A 445 28.00 -18.26 -9.87
C ALA A 445 28.55 -19.49 -9.15
N ARG A 446 29.05 -20.46 -9.90
CA ARG A 446 29.83 -21.58 -9.38
C ARG A 446 31.24 -21.56 -9.95
N ASP A 447 32.14 -22.30 -9.32
CA ASP A 447 33.45 -22.56 -9.91
C ASP A 447 33.30 -23.20 -11.31
N THR A 448 34.15 -22.76 -12.23
CA THR A 448 34.15 -23.11 -13.65
C THR A 448 34.58 -24.55 -13.92
N SER A 449 35.17 -25.20 -12.90
CA SER A 449 35.38 -26.65 -12.85
C SER A 449 34.07 -27.45 -12.83
N THR A 450 32.94 -26.81 -12.49
CA THR A 450 31.62 -27.43 -12.39
C THR A 450 30.60 -26.79 -13.34
N GLU A 451 29.54 -27.52 -13.66
CA GLU A 451 28.44 -26.95 -14.44
C GLU A 451 27.75 -25.82 -13.68
N GLN A 452 27.50 -24.73 -14.41
CA GLN A 452 26.82 -23.56 -13.87
C GLN A 452 25.34 -23.86 -13.67
N THR A 453 24.86 -23.65 -12.46
CA THR A 453 23.44 -23.81 -12.13
C THR A 453 22.65 -22.52 -12.28
N GLY A 454 23.30 -21.36 -12.13
CA GLY A 454 22.67 -20.07 -12.32
C GLY A 454 22.51 -19.78 -13.81
N VAL A 455 21.28 -19.47 -14.23
CA VAL A 455 20.92 -19.31 -15.64
C VAL A 455 21.80 -18.25 -16.33
N MET A 456 22.10 -17.14 -15.65
CA MET A 456 22.89 -16.07 -16.25
C MET A 456 24.35 -16.45 -16.45
N ASN A 457 24.97 -17.11 -15.46
CA ASN A 457 26.35 -17.59 -15.61
C ASN A 457 26.44 -18.75 -16.61
N ALA A 458 25.43 -19.62 -16.66
CA ALA A 458 25.34 -20.67 -17.67
C ALA A 458 25.28 -20.09 -19.10
N LEU A 459 24.48 -19.04 -19.31
CA LEU A 459 24.43 -18.31 -20.59
C LEU A 459 25.76 -17.59 -20.88
N TRP A 460 26.35 -16.93 -19.88
CA TRP A 460 27.58 -16.17 -20.03
C TRP A 460 28.78 -17.05 -20.39
N VAL A 461 29.02 -18.11 -19.62
CA VAL A 461 30.09 -19.09 -19.88
C VAL A 461 29.80 -19.89 -21.15
N GLY A 462 28.53 -20.25 -21.39
CA GLY A 462 28.11 -20.93 -22.62
C GLY A 462 28.38 -20.10 -23.88
N LEU A 463 28.10 -18.79 -23.83
CA LEU A 463 28.45 -17.87 -24.91
C LEU A 463 29.97 -17.78 -25.12
N GLY A 464 30.73 -17.78 -24.02
CA GLY A 464 32.20 -17.86 -24.04
C GLY A 464 32.70 -19.05 -24.83
N ARG A 465 32.22 -20.25 -24.47
CA ARG A 465 32.56 -21.51 -25.14
C ARG A 465 32.16 -21.52 -26.62
N LEU A 466 31.03 -20.90 -26.96
CA LEU A 466 30.60 -20.80 -28.37
C LEU A 466 31.47 -19.83 -29.16
N SER A 467 31.92 -18.74 -28.56
CA SER A 467 32.74 -17.72 -29.24
C SER A 467 34.18 -18.19 -29.46
N THR A 468 34.78 -18.91 -28.51
CA THR A 468 36.19 -19.35 -28.59
C THR A 468 36.35 -20.79 -29.06
N GLY A 469 35.27 -21.56 -29.12
CA GLY A 469 35.28 -22.96 -29.53
C GLY A 469 35.48 -23.15 -31.03
N SER A 470 36.01 -24.31 -31.41
CA SER A 470 36.12 -24.74 -32.81
C SER A 470 35.22 -25.95 -33.05
N GLY A 471 33.99 -25.73 -33.53
CA GLY A 471 33.04 -26.81 -33.77
C GLY A 471 31.79 -26.38 -34.56
N LEU A 472 30.97 -27.36 -34.94
CA LEU A 472 29.70 -27.13 -35.65
C LEU A 472 28.79 -26.10 -34.95
N PRO A 473 28.60 -26.11 -33.61
CA PRO A 473 27.77 -25.11 -32.95
C PRO A 473 28.26 -23.68 -33.14
N THR A 474 29.56 -23.43 -32.99
CA THR A 474 30.19 -22.11 -33.23
C THR A 474 30.00 -21.68 -34.69
N LEU A 475 30.20 -22.58 -35.64
CA LEU A 475 30.02 -22.29 -37.06
C LEU A 475 28.56 -21.93 -37.38
N ILE A 476 27.59 -22.68 -36.86
CA ILE A 476 26.15 -22.40 -37.04
C ILE A 476 25.80 -21.01 -36.49
N VAL A 477 26.22 -20.69 -35.26
CA VAL A 477 25.93 -19.38 -34.64
C VAL A 477 26.61 -18.25 -35.42
N THR A 478 27.85 -18.45 -35.85
CA THR A 478 28.58 -17.47 -36.67
C THR A 478 27.85 -17.19 -37.99
N VAL A 479 27.42 -18.23 -38.70
CA VAL A 479 26.67 -18.10 -39.95
C VAL A 479 25.33 -17.39 -39.72
N LEU A 480 24.59 -17.76 -38.66
CA LEU A 480 23.33 -17.10 -38.32
C LEU A 480 23.52 -15.62 -37.98
N LEU A 481 24.54 -15.27 -37.18
CA LEU A 481 24.87 -13.89 -36.88
C LEU A 481 25.27 -13.11 -38.13
N ALA A 482 26.08 -13.69 -39.01
CA ALA A 482 26.44 -13.08 -40.29
C ALA A 482 25.20 -12.79 -41.15
N ILE A 483 24.28 -13.75 -41.26
CA ILE A 483 23.00 -13.56 -41.96
C ILE A 483 22.21 -12.41 -41.34
N CYS A 484 22.10 -12.35 -40.01
CA CYS A 484 21.40 -11.27 -39.31
C CYS A 484 22.04 -9.89 -39.58
N VAL A 485 23.37 -9.79 -39.56
CA VAL A 485 24.09 -8.54 -39.89
C VAL A 485 23.85 -8.13 -41.34
N VAL A 486 23.91 -9.08 -42.29
CA VAL A 486 23.64 -8.84 -43.71
C VAL A 486 22.20 -8.38 -43.92
N LEU A 487 21.22 -9.01 -43.27
CA LEU A 487 19.82 -8.59 -43.35
C LEU A 487 19.64 -7.18 -42.80
N ALA A 488 20.22 -6.86 -41.63
CA ALA A 488 20.17 -5.52 -41.05
C ALA A 488 20.78 -4.48 -42.02
N LEU A 489 21.92 -4.79 -42.64
CA LEU A 489 22.56 -3.95 -43.67
C LEU A 489 21.67 -3.75 -44.90
N ILE A 490 20.98 -4.79 -45.38
CA ILE A 490 20.05 -4.69 -46.51
C ILE A 490 18.89 -3.74 -46.15
N PHE A 491 18.28 -3.90 -44.97
CA PHE A 491 17.21 -3.00 -44.52
C PHE A 491 17.69 -1.56 -44.37
N LEU A 492 18.90 -1.36 -43.83
CA LEU A 492 19.52 -0.04 -43.70
C LEU A 492 19.77 0.59 -45.07
N SER A 493 20.40 -0.14 -45.99
CA SER A 493 20.69 0.30 -47.36
C SER A 493 19.40 0.70 -48.07
N ASN A 494 18.37 -0.14 -48.01
CA ASN A 494 17.06 0.14 -48.61
C ASN A 494 16.42 1.41 -48.06
N ALA A 495 16.48 1.64 -46.75
CA ALA A 495 15.92 2.84 -46.12
C ALA A 495 16.69 4.12 -46.50
N LEU A 496 18.02 4.04 -46.58
CA LEU A 496 18.87 5.16 -47.00
C LEU A 496 18.69 5.50 -48.48
N VAL A 497 18.63 4.49 -49.37
CA VAL A 497 18.38 4.67 -50.81
C VAL A 497 17.03 5.34 -51.05
N LYS A 498 16.00 4.94 -50.30
CA LYS A 498 14.65 5.55 -50.37
C LYS A 498 14.57 6.93 -49.71
N ARG A 499 15.66 7.44 -49.13
CA ARG A 499 15.72 8.71 -48.36
C ARG A 499 14.71 8.76 -47.19
N GLU A 500 14.31 7.60 -46.69
CA GLU A 500 13.40 7.47 -45.55
C GLU A 500 14.22 7.43 -44.25
N TYR A 501 14.88 8.55 -43.92
CA TYR A 501 15.83 8.61 -42.80
C TYR A 501 15.23 8.15 -41.47
N GLY A 502 13.93 8.37 -41.24
CA GLY A 502 13.24 7.88 -40.04
C GLY A 502 13.17 6.36 -39.94
N ARG A 503 13.01 5.65 -41.07
CA ARG A 503 12.99 4.18 -41.10
C ARG A 503 14.39 3.58 -41.08
N ALA A 504 15.41 4.34 -41.45
CA ALA A 504 16.81 3.90 -41.43
C ALA A 504 17.39 3.79 -40.00
N VAL A 505 16.80 4.46 -39.01
CA VAL A 505 17.32 4.50 -37.63
C VAL A 505 17.39 3.11 -37.00
N VAL A 506 16.30 2.34 -37.04
CA VAL A 506 16.25 1.02 -36.40
C VAL A 506 17.22 0.02 -37.05
N PRO A 507 17.24 -0.13 -38.39
CA PRO A 507 18.25 -0.93 -39.08
C PRO A 507 19.68 -0.46 -38.81
N ALA A 508 19.93 0.85 -38.72
CA ALA A 508 21.26 1.38 -38.41
C ALA A 508 21.73 0.93 -37.03
N ILE A 509 20.87 1.05 -36.02
CA ILE A 509 21.16 0.60 -34.66
C ILE A 509 21.41 -0.92 -34.65
N LEU A 510 20.56 -1.70 -35.33
CA LEU A 510 20.72 -3.15 -35.42
C LEU A 510 22.02 -3.54 -36.13
N THR A 511 22.34 -2.91 -37.25
CA THR A 511 23.58 -3.14 -37.99
C THR A 511 24.81 -2.86 -37.14
N VAL A 512 24.86 -1.71 -36.45
CA VAL A 512 25.99 -1.35 -35.59
C VAL A 512 26.10 -2.31 -34.42
N SER A 513 24.99 -2.62 -33.76
CA SER A 513 24.98 -3.48 -32.56
C SER A 513 25.32 -4.94 -32.90
N LEU A 514 24.64 -5.51 -33.90
CA LEU A 514 24.90 -6.87 -34.37
C LEU A 514 26.27 -6.99 -35.03
N GLY A 515 26.69 -5.97 -35.77
CA GLY A 515 28.02 -5.93 -36.40
C GLY A 515 29.13 -5.92 -35.36
N TRP A 516 29.04 -5.04 -34.35
CA TRP A 516 29.98 -5.03 -33.23
C TRP A 516 30.01 -6.39 -32.51
N PHE A 517 28.83 -6.95 -32.20
CA PHE A 517 28.73 -8.25 -31.55
C PHE A 517 29.32 -9.38 -32.40
N PHE A 518 29.04 -9.40 -33.71
CA PHE A 518 29.55 -10.40 -34.65
C PHE A 518 31.08 -10.35 -34.75
N VAL A 519 31.65 -9.14 -34.93
CA VAL A 519 33.10 -8.95 -35.04
C VAL A 519 33.81 -9.38 -33.76
N ARG A 520 33.21 -9.13 -32.59
CA ARG A 520 33.75 -9.61 -31.31
C ARG A 520 33.51 -11.11 -31.09
N PHE A 521 32.41 -11.66 -31.59
CA PHE A 521 32.08 -13.10 -31.49
C PHE A 521 33.05 -13.97 -32.28
N VAL A 522 33.43 -13.54 -33.47
CA VAL A 522 34.39 -14.26 -34.33
C VAL A 522 35.85 -14.03 -33.90
N GLY A 523 36.09 -13.15 -32.92
CA GLY A 523 37.45 -12.81 -32.48
C GLY A 523 38.24 -11.95 -33.48
N ILE A 524 37.54 -11.20 -34.35
CA ILE A 524 38.18 -10.22 -35.25
C ILE A 524 38.66 -9.01 -34.44
N ILE A 525 37.88 -8.60 -33.43
CA ILE A 525 38.25 -7.56 -32.45
C ILE A 525 38.08 -8.12 -31.04
N GLY A 526 39.19 -8.20 -30.30
CA GLY A 526 39.24 -8.78 -28.94
C GLY A 526 39.19 -10.31 -28.95
N ASP A 527 39.24 -10.92 -27.76
CA ASP A 527 39.46 -12.36 -27.62
C ASP A 527 38.20 -13.23 -27.79
N GLY A 528 37.02 -12.64 -28.00
CA GLY A 528 35.72 -13.33 -28.04
C GLY A 528 34.61 -12.64 -27.22
N VAL A 529 33.38 -13.18 -27.23
CA VAL A 529 32.24 -12.80 -26.35
C VAL A 529 31.90 -13.84 -25.30
N GLY A 530 31.41 -13.40 -24.14
CA GLY A 530 31.03 -14.26 -23.03
C GLY A 530 32.16 -14.45 -22.01
N GLY A 531 31.93 -15.36 -21.08
CA GLY A 531 32.79 -15.59 -19.92
C GLY A 531 33.82 -16.68 -20.15
N PHE A 532 35.02 -16.27 -20.56
CA PHE A 532 36.15 -17.16 -20.72
C PHE A 532 37.45 -16.42 -20.38
N LYS A 533 38.48 -17.20 -20.05
CA LYS A 533 39.85 -16.74 -19.85
C LYS A 533 40.77 -17.68 -20.63
N ILE A 534 41.80 -17.12 -21.25
CA ILE A 534 42.87 -17.88 -21.85
C ILE A 534 43.96 -17.98 -20.78
N ASP A 535 44.23 -19.19 -20.30
CA ASP A 535 45.31 -19.43 -19.34
C ASP A 535 46.68 -19.46 -20.05
N ASP A 536 47.76 -19.33 -19.28
CA ASP A 536 49.12 -19.15 -19.82
C ASP A 536 49.60 -20.34 -20.68
N ASP A 537 48.94 -21.50 -20.55
CA ASP A 537 49.16 -22.72 -21.34
C ASP A 537 48.35 -22.75 -22.65
N GLY A 538 47.58 -21.70 -22.94
CA GLY A 538 46.70 -21.59 -24.10
C GLY A 538 45.36 -22.31 -23.95
N THR A 539 45.05 -22.87 -22.78
CA THR A 539 43.76 -23.50 -22.52
C THR A 539 42.68 -22.44 -22.24
N VAL A 540 41.46 -22.70 -22.73
CA VAL A 540 40.32 -21.79 -22.51
C VAL A 540 39.51 -22.29 -21.32
N SER A 541 39.58 -21.56 -20.20
CA SER A 541 38.76 -21.79 -19.02
C SER A 541 37.54 -20.87 -19.01
N GLY A 542 36.44 -21.30 -18.39
CA GLY A 542 35.27 -20.44 -18.22
C GLY A 542 35.56 -19.32 -17.23
N GLN A 543 34.93 -18.16 -17.39
CA GLN A 543 34.98 -17.08 -16.40
C GLN A 543 33.56 -16.68 -15.98
N THR A 544 33.24 -16.82 -14.70
CA THR A 544 31.93 -16.44 -14.16
C THR A 544 31.91 -15.00 -13.68
N ILE A 545 30.71 -14.44 -13.59
CA ILE A 545 30.46 -13.11 -13.04
C ILE A 545 29.68 -13.27 -11.73
N PHE A 546 30.21 -12.67 -10.66
CA PHE A 546 29.49 -12.56 -9.39
C PHE A 546 28.56 -11.34 -9.42
N PHE A 547 27.47 -11.42 -10.18
CA PHE A 547 26.61 -10.27 -10.52
C PHE A 547 26.27 -9.34 -9.35
N VAL A 548 25.94 -9.89 -8.18
CA VAL A 548 25.52 -9.12 -6.99
C VAL A 548 26.69 -8.68 -6.08
N GLN A 549 27.93 -8.99 -6.47
CA GLN A 549 29.15 -8.65 -5.72
C GLN A 549 30.09 -7.72 -6.49
N GLU A 550 29.94 -7.65 -7.82
CA GLU A 550 30.75 -6.78 -8.69
C GLU A 550 30.35 -5.30 -8.55
N VAL A 551 31.16 -4.53 -7.82
CA VAL A 551 30.93 -3.09 -7.63
C VAL A 551 31.44 -2.31 -8.86
N PRO A 552 30.69 -1.35 -9.42
CA PRO A 552 29.45 -0.72 -8.92
C PRO A 552 28.14 -1.35 -9.42
N TYR A 553 28.21 -2.39 -10.26
CA TYR A 553 27.04 -2.92 -10.97
C TYR A 553 26.15 -3.83 -10.12
N ALA A 554 26.62 -4.29 -8.97
CA ALA A 554 25.86 -5.11 -8.03
C ALA A 554 24.48 -4.51 -7.76
N ASN A 555 24.42 -3.19 -7.49
CA ASN A 555 23.17 -2.50 -7.17
C ASN A 555 22.18 -2.51 -8.34
N PHE A 556 22.67 -2.39 -9.58
CA PHE A 556 21.84 -2.47 -10.78
C PHE A 556 21.16 -3.84 -10.93
N TRP A 557 21.86 -4.94 -10.62
CA TRP A 557 21.27 -6.29 -10.70
C TRP A 557 20.16 -6.52 -9.69
N LEU A 558 20.15 -5.79 -8.56
CA LEU A 558 19.03 -5.80 -7.63
C LEU A 558 17.84 -5.00 -8.19
N MET A 559 18.10 -3.87 -8.87
CA MET A 559 17.05 -3.08 -9.52
C MET A 559 16.33 -3.88 -10.61
N VAL A 560 17.02 -4.76 -11.35
CA VAL A 560 16.41 -5.66 -12.35
C VAL A 560 15.27 -6.49 -11.77
N ILE A 561 15.41 -6.95 -10.52
CA ILE A 561 14.38 -7.72 -9.81
C ILE A 561 13.11 -6.87 -9.65
N MET A 562 13.27 -5.63 -9.19
CA MET A 562 12.14 -4.72 -9.02
C MET A 562 11.54 -4.28 -10.36
N ILE A 563 12.38 -4.07 -11.38
CA ILE A 563 11.92 -3.73 -12.73
C ILE A 563 11.03 -4.83 -13.28
N TRP A 564 11.46 -6.09 -13.15
CA TRP A 564 10.71 -7.26 -13.59
C TRP A 564 9.33 -7.35 -12.94
N ILE A 565 9.25 -7.13 -11.62
CA ILE A 565 7.99 -7.15 -10.86
C ILE A 565 7.08 -5.98 -11.24
N GLN A 566 7.63 -4.77 -11.32
CA GLN A 566 6.87 -3.54 -11.50
C GLN A 566 6.50 -3.23 -12.95
N THR A 567 7.11 -3.93 -13.91
CA THR A 567 6.72 -3.85 -15.32
C THR A 567 5.27 -4.34 -15.53
N GLY A 568 4.87 -5.42 -14.83
CA GLY A 568 3.50 -5.93 -14.90
C GLY A 568 2.47 -4.92 -14.38
N PHE A 569 2.77 -4.22 -13.29
CA PHE A 569 1.94 -3.14 -12.73
C PHE A 569 1.74 -2.00 -13.72
N SER A 570 2.85 -1.50 -14.23
CA SER A 570 2.85 -0.39 -15.18
C SER A 570 2.09 -0.75 -16.45
N MET A 571 2.30 -1.97 -16.97
CA MET A 571 1.60 -2.47 -18.17
C MET A 571 0.09 -2.54 -18.00
N VAL A 572 -0.42 -3.05 -16.87
CA VAL A 572 -1.87 -3.22 -16.66
C VAL A 572 -2.56 -1.86 -16.60
N ILE A 573 -2.00 -0.90 -15.84
CA ILE A 573 -2.59 0.43 -15.71
C ILE A 573 -2.47 1.22 -17.02
N LEU A 574 -1.33 1.14 -17.72
CA LEU A 574 -1.18 1.82 -19.01
C LEU A 574 -2.07 1.20 -20.10
N SER A 575 -2.29 -0.11 -20.05
CA SER A 575 -3.22 -0.78 -20.98
C SER A 575 -4.65 -0.28 -20.81
N SER A 576 -5.14 -0.08 -19.58
CA SER A 576 -6.48 0.46 -19.36
C SER A 576 -6.56 1.93 -19.78
N ALA A 577 -5.53 2.72 -19.48
CA ALA A 577 -5.45 4.13 -19.88
C ALA A 577 -5.44 4.31 -21.40
N ILE A 578 -4.65 3.51 -22.14
CA ILE A 578 -4.62 3.55 -23.61
C ILE A 578 -5.98 3.21 -24.20
N LYS A 579 -6.67 2.18 -23.67
CA LYS A 579 -8.01 1.79 -24.11
C LYS A 579 -9.09 2.82 -23.81
N ALA A 580 -8.87 3.69 -22.82
CA ALA A 580 -9.80 4.76 -22.48
C ALA A 580 -9.69 5.96 -23.45
N VAL A 581 -8.66 6.03 -24.29
CA VAL A 581 -8.51 7.09 -25.29
C VAL A 581 -9.61 6.96 -26.35
N PRO A 582 -10.42 8.00 -26.60
CA PRO A 582 -11.49 7.95 -27.61
C PRO A 582 -10.95 7.57 -29.00
N THR A 583 -11.55 6.56 -29.62
CA THR A 583 -11.14 6.06 -30.94
C THR A 583 -11.31 7.09 -32.04
N GLU A 584 -12.29 7.99 -31.91
CA GLU A 584 -12.55 9.11 -32.81
C GLU A 584 -11.33 10.03 -32.99
N LEU A 585 -10.56 10.27 -31.92
CA LEU A 585 -9.34 11.09 -31.99
C LEU A 585 -8.23 10.39 -32.78
N ILE A 586 -8.17 9.06 -32.68
CA ILE A 586 -7.20 8.23 -33.41
C ILE A 586 -7.59 8.14 -34.89
N GLU A 587 -8.89 7.96 -35.19
CA GLU A 587 -9.42 7.93 -36.56
C GLU A 587 -9.28 9.27 -37.25
N ALA A 588 -9.61 10.38 -36.57
CA ALA A 588 -9.40 11.73 -37.09
C ALA A 588 -7.93 11.98 -37.46
N ALA A 589 -6.99 11.59 -36.57
CA ALA A 589 -5.57 11.70 -36.88
C ALA A 589 -5.16 10.86 -38.11
N LYS A 590 -5.74 9.68 -38.29
CA LYS A 590 -5.49 8.84 -39.48
C LYS A 590 -6.07 9.46 -40.75
N ILE A 591 -7.24 10.09 -40.68
CA ILE A 591 -7.85 10.85 -41.79
C ILE A 591 -6.94 12.04 -42.17
N ASP A 592 -6.32 12.70 -41.19
CA ASP A 592 -5.32 13.76 -41.39
C ASP A 592 -3.96 13.25 -41.91
N GLY A 593 -3.84 11.95 -42.22
CA GLY A 593 -2.63 11.33 -42.77
C GLY A 593 -1.56 11.00 -41.74
N ALA A 594 -1.87 11.00 -40.45
CA ALA A 594 -0.92 10.59 -39.41
C ALA A 594 -0.63 9.09 -39.47
N THR A 595 0.65 8.73 -39.39
CA THR A 595 1.08 7.34 -39.21
C THR A 595 0.76 6.83 -37.79
N GLU A 596 0.66 5.52 -37.58
CA GLU A 596 0.38 4.91 -36.27
C GLU A 596 1.33 5.41 -35.16
N SER A 597 2.61 5.58 -35.48
CA SER A 597 3.59 6.12 -34.53
C SER A 597 3.33 7.60 -34.21
N GLN A 598 2.94 8.40 -35.20
CA GLN A 598 2.58 9.80 -34.97
C GLN A 598 1.29 9.92 -34.13
N ALA A 599 0.29 9.11 -34.43
CA ALA A 599 -0.93 9.03 -33.63
C ALA A 599 -0.61 8.63 -32.18
N PHE A 600 0.27 7.64 -31.98
CA PHE A 600 0.71 7.25 -30.64
C PHE A 600 1.38 8.40 -29.88
N TRP A 601 2.44 8.99 -30.44
CA TRP A 601 3.23 10.00 -29.73
C TRP A 601 2.50 11.35 -29.56
N ARG A 602 1.62 11.73 -30.50
CA ARG A 602 0.97 13.05 -30.50
C ARG A 602 -0.47 13.05 -29.98
N VAL A 603 -1.16 11.91 -29.97
CA VAL A 603 -2.56 11.81 -29.54
C VAL A 603 -2.69 10.91 -28.32
N ILE A 604 -2.21 9.67 -28.39
CA ILE A 604 -2.41 8.68 -27.30
C ILE A 604 -1.55 9.03 -26.08
N LEU A 605 -0.23 9.20 -26.25
CA LEU A 605 0.70 9.40 -25.15
C LEU A 605 0.40 10.66 -24.32
N PRO A 606 0.09 11.84 -24.93
CA PRO A 606 -0.26 13.03 -24.16
C PRO A 606 -1.55 12.85 -23.35
N GLN A 607 -2.53 12.08 -23.85
CA GLN A 607 -3.77 11.83 -23.12
C GLN A 607 -3.58 10.92 -21.90
N ILE A 608 -2.69 9.94 -21.99
CA ILE A 608 -2.36 9.04 -20.86
C ILE A 608 -1.25 9.59 -19.96
N ALA A 609 -0.70 10.78 -20.24
CA ALA A 609 0.39 11.38 -19.46
C ALA A 609 0.02 11.54 -17.98
N THR A 610 -1.27 11.78 -17.71
CA THR A 610 -1.81 11.84 -16.36
C THR A 610 -1.61 10.51 -15.62
N THR A 611 -1.99 9.40 -16.26
CA THR A 611 -1.82 8.03 -15.75
C THR A 611 -0.35 7.66 -15.60
N ILE A 612 0.51 8.03 -16.57
CA ILE A 612 1.97 7.85 -16.47
C ILE A 612 2.50 8.54 -15.22
N GLY A 613 2.08 9.78 -14.95
CA GLY A 613 2.49 10.51 -13.75
C GLY A 613 2.07 9.82 -12.44
N VAL A 614 0.88 9.20 -12.40
CA VAL A 614 0.44 8.43 -11.22
C VAL A 614 1.30 7.18 -11.02
N ILE A 615 1.63 6.46 -12.10
CA ILE A 615 2.50 5.27 -12.03
C ILE A 615 3.91 5.67 -11.58
N VAL A 616 4.49 6.70 -12.19
CA VAL A 616 5.82 7.21 -11.86
C VAL A 616 5.88 7.60 -10.38
N THR A 617 4.94 8.39 -9.89
CA THR A 617 4.90 8.79 -8.48
C THR A 617 4.72 7.60 -7.53
N THR A 618 3.88 6.63 -7.90
CA THR A 618 3.69 5.39 -7.13
C THR A 618 4.96 4.54 -7.09
N LEU A 619 5.68 4.42 -8.21
CA LEU A 619 6.95 3.69 -8.27
C LEU A 619 8.03 4.40 -7.45
N ILE A 620 8.12 5.72 -7.47
CA ILE A 620 9.04 6.49 -6.62
C ILE A 620 8.77 6.19 -5.14
N VAL A 621 7.49 6.23 -4.71
CA VAL A 621 7.10 5.89 -3.33
C VAL A 621 7.52 4.46 -2.97
N GLY A 622 7.30 3.50 -3.88
CA GLY A 622 7.66 2.10 -3.67
C GLY A 622 9.18 1.90 -3.58
N VAL A 623 9.94 2.55 -4.45
CA VAL A 623 11.40 2.47 -4.49
C VAL A 623 12.04 3.09 -3.25
N MET A 624 11.53 4.22 -2.77
CA MET A 624 12.06 4.84 -1.56
C MET A 624 11.97 3.94 -0.31
N LYS A 625 11.04 2.98 -0.33
CA LYS A 625 10.82 2.00 0.74
C LYS A 625 11.41 0.63 0.42
N VAL A 626 12.26 0.52 -0.60
CA VAL A 626 12.84 -0.78 -0.98
C VAL A 626 13.70 -1.32 0.16
N PHE A 627 13.31 -2.49 0.67
CA PHE A 627 13.97 -3.14 1.79
C PHE A 627 14.18 -4.62 1.48
N ASP A 628 13.09 -5.33 1.15
CA ASP A 628 13.08 -6.79 0.99
C ASP A 628 14.14 -7.28 0.01
N ILE A 629 14.24 -6.64 -1.16
CA ILE A 629 15.19 -7.05 -2.20
C ILE A 629 16.64 -6.90 -1.72
N VAL A 630 16.97 -5.76 -1.12
CA VAL A 630 18.33 -5.50 -0.64
C VAL A 630 18.67 -6.41 0.54
N LYS A 631 17.77 -6.55 1.52
CA LYS A 631 17.98 -7.38 2.71
C LYS A 631 18.27 -8.83 2.36
N VAL A 632 17.48 -9.41 1.45
CA VAL A 632 17.54 -10.84 1.11
C VAL A 632 18.70 -11.18 0.17
N THR A 633 19.03 -10.28 -0.77
CA THR A 633 20.03 -10.57 -1.79
C THR A 633 21.45 -10.30 -1.31
N THR A 634 21.69 -9.16 -0.66
CA THR A 634 23.06 -8.72 -0.28
C THR A 634 23.17 -8.24 1.17
N ASN A 635 22.05 -7.97 1.83
CA ASN A 635 22.02 -7.30 3.12
C ASN A 635 22.82 -5.97 3.13
N GLY A 636 22.74 -5.21 2.03
CA GLY A 636 23.43 -3.93 1.90
C GLY A 636 24.92 -3.99 1.57
N GLN A 637 25.50 -5.19 1.48
CA GLN A 637 26.91 -5.39 1.11
C GLN A 637 27.19 -5.02 -0.35
N PHE A 638 28.46 -4.95 -0.73
CA PHE A 638 28.89 -4.67 -2.12
C PHE A 638 28.33 -3.35 -2.68
N GLY A 639 28.21 -2.32 -1.83
CA GLY A 639 27.72 -1.00 -2.23
C GLY A 639 26.24 -0.95 -2.59
N THR A 640 25.43 -1.88 -2.09
CA THR A 640 23.98 -1.97 -2.39
C THR A 640 23.08 -1.42 -1.29
N GLN A 641 23.65 -0.80 -0.25
CA GLN A 641 22.90 -0.28 0.90
C GLN A 641 21.87 0.78 0.48
N VAL A 642 20.66 0.68 1.05
CA VAL A 642 19.54 1.61 0.84
C VAL A 642 18.98 2.08 2.20
N LEU A 643 18.31 3.22 2.22
CA LEU A 643 17.87 3.90 3.45
C LEU A 643 17.03 3.00 4.34
N ALA A 644 16.09 2.24 3.77
CA ALA A 644 15.22 1.36 4.55
C ALA A 644 16.00 0.19 5.18
N ASN A 645 17.00 -0.36 4.48
CA ASN A 645 17.86 -1.40 5.05
C ASN A 645 18.78 -0.82 6.14
N ASN A 646 19.31 0.39 5.92
CA ASN A 646 20.13 1.06 6.92
C ASN A 646 19.34 1.43 8.18
N MET A 647 18.11 1.92 8.02
CA MET A 647 17.16 2.17 9.11
C MET A 647 16.93 0.90 9.92
N PHE A 648 16.69 -0.23 9.26
CA PHE A 648 16.49 -1.51 9.93
C PHE A 648 17.75 -1.96 10.68
N ASP A 649 18.92 -1.87 10.05
CA ASP A 649 20.18 -2.27 10.67
C ASP A 649 20.55 -1.40 11.87
N GLU A 650 20.36 -0.08 11.79
CA GLU A 650 20.60 0.83 12.92
C GLU A 650 19.61 0.57 14.07
N ALA A 651 18.31 0.51 13.78
CA ALA A 651 17.29 0.35 14.82
C ALA A 651 17.33 -1.03 15.51
N PHE A 652 17.50 -2.11 14.75
CA PHE A 652 17.29 -3.48 15.25
C PHE A 652 18.59 -4.28 15.43
N ASN A 653 19.61 -4.09 14.59
CA ASN A 653 20.86 -4.85 14.71
C ASN A 653 21.89 -4.13 15.57
N ARG A 654 21.94 -2.79 15.47
CA ARG A 654 22.83 -1.95 16.28
C ARG A 654 22.16 -1.40 17.52
N VAL A 655 20.85 -1.55 17.68
CA VAL A 655 20.08 -0.99 18.80
C VAL A 655 20.37 0.51 18.95
N ASN A 656 20.33 1.23 17.83
CA ASN A 656 20.45 2.67 17.77
C ASN A 656 19.11 3.25 17.33
N ILE A 657 18.25 3.51 18.31
CA ILE A 657 16.86 3.91 18.08
C ILE A 657 16.81 5.33 17.51
N GLY A 658 17.61 6.26 18.05
CA GLY A 658 17.67 7.65 17.58
C GLY A 658 18.04 7.75 16.10
N LYS A 659 19.18 7.16 15.70
CA LYS A 659 19.62 7.16 14.29
C LYS A 659 18.67 6.37 13.38
N GLY A 660 18.14 5.24 13.85
CA GLY A 660 17.14 4.47 13.13
C GLY A 660 15.87 5.29 12.86
N ALA A 661 15.37 6.02 13.85
CA ALA A 661 14.21 6.89 13.72
C ALA A 661 14.50 8.09 12.78
N ALA A 662 15.70 8.67 12.83
CA ALA A 662 16.12 9.72 11.90
C ALA A 662 16.13 9.25 10.44
N LEU A 663 16.65 8.04 10.17
CA LEU A 663 16.58 7.43 8.83
C LEU A 663 15.15 7.19 8.38
N ALA A 664 14.25 6.74 9.27
CA ALA A 664 12.83 6.57 8.97
C ALA A 664 12.17 7.92 8.58
N MET A 665 12.47 8.98 9.32
CA MET A 665 11.98 10.33 9.03
C MET A 665 12.54 10.88 7.71
N LEU A 666 13.81 10.60 7.38
CA LEU A 666 14.39 10.96 6.09
C LEU A 666 13.64 10.29 4.92
N ILE A 667 13.30 9.01 5.04
CA ILE A 667 12.47 8.32 4.04
C ILE A 667 11.09 8.98 3.94
N PHE A 668 10.45 9.28 5.07
CA PHE A 668 9.14 9.94 5.10
C PHE A 668 9.18 11.30 4.39
N PHE A 669 10.12 12.18 4.74
CA PHE A 669 10.26 13.50 4.13
C PHE A 669 10.64 13.43 2.64
N SER A 670 11.41 12.44 2.23
CA SER A 670 11.76 12.25 0.82
C SER A 670 10.55 11.88 -0.04
N VAL A 671 9.58 11.15 0.54
CA VAL A 671 8.36 10.71 -0.16
C VAL A 671 7.24 11.76 -0.10
N LEU A 672 7.27 12.65 0.87
CA LEU A 672 6.21 13.63 1.14
C LEU A 672 5.90 14.56 -0.05
N PRO A 673 6.87 15.14 -0.78
CA PRO A 673 6.58 15.97 -1.96
C PRO A 673 5.82 15.22 -3.06
N VAL A 674 6.17 13.95 -3.27
CA VAL A 674 5.54 13.07 -4.26
C VAL A 674 4.10 12.77 -3.86
N MET A 675 3.86 12.53 -2.57
CA MET A 675 2.52 12.32 -2.01
C MET A 675 1.64 13.58 -2.14
N ILE A 676 2.16 14.76 -1.78
CA ILE A 676 1.43 16.03 -1.91
C ILE A 676 1.05 16.27 -3.37
N PHE A 677 2.00 16.07 -4.29
CA PHE A 677 1.73 16.21 -5.72
C PHE A 677 0.62 15.27 -6.19
N ASN A 678 0.66 14.01 -5.78
CA ASN A 678 -0.35 13.02 -6.15
C ASN A 678 -1.74 13.37 -5.58
N ILE A 679 -1.83 13.76 -4.30
CA ILE A 679 -3.10 14.15 -3.65
C ILE A 679 -3.72 15.37 -4.34
N ARG A 680 -2.92 16.41 -4.63
CA ARG A 680 -3.41 17.61 -5.33
C ARG A 680 -3.97 17.29 -6.70
N LYS A 681 -3.35 16.34 -7.40
CA LYS A 681 -3.80 15.88 -8.71
C LYS A 681 -5.14 15.15 -8.62
N MET A 682 -5.30 14.25 -7.66
CA MET A 682 -6.57 13.55 -7.45
C MET A 682 -7.71 14.51 -7.08
N GLN A 683 -7.43 15.56 -6.31
CA GLN A 683 -8.42 16.59 -5.96
C GLN A 683 -8.85 17.47 -7.15
N GLN A 684 -8.10 17.49 -8.24
CA GLN A 684 -8.48 18.22 -9.47
C GLN A 684 -9.34 17.35 -10.41
N GLU A 685 -9.35 16.04 -10.21
CA GLU A 685 -10.05 15.08 -11.06
C GLU A 685 -11.43 14.66 -10.52
N GLY A 686 -11.67 14.81 -9.20
CA GLY A 686 -12.96 14.58 -8.55
C GLY A 686 -13.64 15.89 -8.18
#